data_AF-A0AB34FCV3-F1
#
_entry.id   AF-A0AB34FCV3-F1
#
_cell.length_a   1.000
_cell.length_b   1.000
_cell.length_c   1.000
_cell.angle_alpha   90.00
_cell.angle_beta   90.00
_cell.angle_gamma   90.00
#
_symmetry.space_group_name_H-M   'P 1'
#
loop_
_entity.id
_entity.type
_entity.pdbx_description
1 polymer ?
#
loop_
_entity_poly.entity_id
_entity_poly.type
_entity_poly.pdbx_seq_one_letter_code
_entity_poly.pdbx_strand_id
1 'polypeptide(L)'
;MVCLHDITFYLVSIIAIATLGPLQFGFHLAELNAPQDVITCRKKTISTAARLAAWVHSSKPKPGGDQAGLGLLPDCIPMTEAAFATVSSVFTLGGLVGALCAGPLSSRRGRLPAMRATALCYVAGALVETLAGRVWLLALGRLLAGLGAGASTVIVPLYISEVSPPDERGLFGAMTQVSINVGILATQTLGFFLSHGAAWRWILAVGACVAVSQAVGLLAVPESPAWTAAHGDPVKAKATLQRIRGRGFDIHGEVAAWDHERRTSDDEEEGLLARPDAVPSSPSSVRSHKAPVHLGFFQVVADPLYRPAIVAVVGIMVAQQFCGINSIIMYSVSLLADLLPISSALLTILISVVNLGMTIACSPLPDRLGRKTCLLISIIGQGSSSFVLAFSIVYGIKMLSAIAVLFFVAFFAVGLGPVPFIMASELVGQEAVGATQSWCLAANYVATFIVAQFFPIVNTALNNALGGKGWVYFLFAALAAMSAVFVSWRVPETKGKKDADDVHDASLDAVYDVEVVGHLVAMDLARRGADRLFQPGHAAAPHDDAAHVRLLQQPPGRGAEPVANLVGRQAVHLPGGEPRGEGAGELRARARRLDAVRQVLLPELARGDDSPLRARAGERDGGLHAGLEDARHGEPIAQVLELADERVHAEAGDEHGIVVARVDGPLVVDVLPDARGAAVYVVLVVDAGAAAAGAGVGHDVEGLQPCGRHVTSRPPVLDGGTGFLKVGYAAQNFPEHQFPSIVGRPILRSEERFSGGADGAADVVIKDIMCGDEAAAARTMLQISYPMENGIVKKWDDMQHLWDYTFFEKLKVDTQGQKILLTEPPMNPLKNREQMCEVMFDRYGFGGVYVAIQAVLALYAQGLSSGVVVDSGDGVTHIVPVYESVVLNHLTKRLDVAGRDVTRNLIKLLLRRGYALNRTADFETVRQIKEKLCYVSYDLELDKRLSEDTTTLVEDYTLPDGRVIRVGSERFEAPECLFQPHLVDSESPGLGEFLFNTIQAADVDIRASLFKAIVLSGGSSMYPGLPSRLEKELKQLWLTRALRGDPERLGKFKVRIEDPPRRRHMVFLGGAVLANIMADNESMWVTKAEWEEQGARVLEKLGPR
;
A
#
# COMPACT_ATOMS: atom_id res chain seq x y z
N MET A 1 -26.36 -8.23 13.75
CA MET A 1 -27.21 -7.02 13.78
C MET A 1 -26.28 -5.84 13.93
N VAL A 2 -26.38 -4.82 13.09
CA VAL A 2 -25.66 -3.56 13.26
C VAL A 2 -26.46 -2.68 14.23
N CYS A 3 -25.79 -1.90 15.07
CA CYS A 3 -26.45 -0.99 16.00
C CYS A 3 -26.99 0.23 15.25
N LEU A 4 -28.25 0.17 14.83
CA LEU A 4 -29.02 1.23 14.14
C LEU A 4 -29.25 2.50 14.97
N HIS A 5 -28.50 2.71 16.06
CA HIS A 5 -28.77 3.72 17.08
C HIS A 5 -28.61 5.16 16.57
N ASP A 6 -27.63 5.39 15.70
CA ASP A 6 -27.20 6.74 15.31
C ASP A 6 -27.60 7.12 13.86
N ILE A 7 -28.42 6.28 13.21
CA ILE A 7 -28.92 6.51 11.85
C ILE A 7 -30.28 7.21 11.90
N THR A 8 -30.33 8.49 11.50
CA THR A 8 -31.59 9.24 11.50
C THR A 8 -32.51 8.86 10.33
N PHE A 9 -33.82 8.93 10.55
CA PHE A 9 -34.82 8.82 9.47
C PHE A 9 -34.62 9.87 8.37
N TYR A 10 -34.05 11.04 8.70
CA TYR A 10 -33.76 12.09 7.73
C TYR A 10 -32.59 11.70 6.80
N LEU A 11 -31.51 11.10 7.33
CA LEU A 11 -30.41 10.52 6.55
C LEU A 11 -30.92 9.44 5.59
N VAL A 12 -31.75 8.50 6.08
CA VAL A 12 -32.36 7.46 5.23
C VAL A 12 -33.24 8.08 4.14
N SER A 13 -34.02 9.11 4.46
CA SER A 13 -34.90 9.80 3.50
C SER A 13 -34.13 10.51 2.39
N ILE A 14 -33.06 11.24 2.70
CA ILE A 14 -32.27 11.96 1.68
C ILE A 14 -31.48 11.00 0.78
N ILE A 15 -30.98 9.88 1.33
CA ILE A 15 -30.34 8.83 0.53
C ILE A 15 -31.37 8.17 -0.40
N ALA A 16 -32.54 7.78 0.11
CA ALA A 16 -33.59 7.16 -0.70
C ALA A 16 -34.12 8.06 -1.84
N ILE A 17 -34.10 9.38 -1.68
CA ILE A 17 -34.43 10.33 -2.76
C ILE A 17 -33.27 10.45 -3.76
N ALA A 18 -32.01 10.51 -3.29
CA ALA A 18 -30.85 10.60 -4.16
C ALA A 18 -30.68 9.34 -5.03
N THR A 19 -30.89 8.15 -4.46
CA THR A 19 -30.72 6.87 -5.16
C THR A 19 -31.78 6.60 -6.24
N LEU A 20 -32.83 7.42 -6.35
CA LEU A 20 -33.75 7.40 -7.50
C LEU A 20 -33.02 7.63 -8.84
N GLY A 21 -31.89 8.34 -8.87
CA GLY A 21 -31.04 8.47 -10.06
C GLY A 21 -30.45 7.12 -10.50
N PRO A 22 -29.61 6.47 -9.67
CA PRO A 22 -29.18 5.08 -9.86
C PRO A 22 -30.31 4.10 -10.20
N LEU A 23 -31.48 4.22 -9.58
CA LEU A 23 -32.67 3.42 -9.93
C LEU A 23 -33.11 3.66 -11.37
N GLN A 24 -33.18 4.92 -11.83
CA GLN A 24 -33.48 5.23 -13.22
C GLN A 24 -32.39 4.78 -14.21
N PHE A 25 -31.10 4.79 -13.83
CA PHE A 25 -30.05 4.19 -14.65
C PHE A 25 -30.32 2.70 -14.88
N GLY A 26 -30.61 1.94 -13.81
CA GLY A 26 -30.97 0.53 -13.92
C GLY A 26 -32.27 0.28 -14.68
N PHE A 27 -33.28 1.13 -14.47
CA PHE A 27 -34.55 1.07 -15.19
C PHE A 27 -34.35 1.23 -16.70
N HIS A 28 -33.69 2.30 -17.12
CA HIS A 28 -33.52 2.63 -18.53
C HIS A 28 -32.54 1.68 -19.24
N LEU A 29 -31.54 1.15 -18.53
CA LEU A 29 -30.58 0.17 -19.07
C LEU A 29 -31.26 -1.12 -19.57
N ALA A 30 -32.39 -1.51 -18.97
CA ALA A 30 -33.05 -2.80 -19.23
C ALA A 30 -34.42 -2.70 -19.93
N GLU A 31 -35.04 -1.53 -20.04
CA GLU A 31 -36.47 -1.42 -20.43
C GLU A 31 -36.79 -1.85 -21.86
N LEU A 32 -35.81 -1.87 -22.76
CA LEU A 32 -35.99 -2.33 -24.14
C LEU A 32 -35.80 -3.85 -24.33
N ASN A 33 -35.19 -4.56 -23.35
CA ASN A 33 -34.86 -5.99 -23.46
C ASN A 33 -36.13 -6.85 -23.59
N ALA A 34 -37.07 -6.72 -22.64
CA ALA A 34 -38.33 -7.46 -22.68
C ALA A 34 -39.23 -7.09 -23.88
N PRO A 35 -39.61 -5.81 -24.12
CA PRO A 35 -40.51 -5.43 -25.21
C PRO A 35 -39.88 -5.43 -26.62
N GLN A 36 -38.60 -5.83 -26.78
CA GLN A 36 -37.85 -5.76 -28.05
C GLN A 36 -38.67 -6.22 -29.27
N ASP A 37 -39.24 -7.42 -29.23
CA ASP A 37 -40.00 -7.98 -30.36
C ASP A 37 -41.31 -7.23 -30.66
N VAL A 38 -41.88 -6.52 -29.68
CA VAL A 38 -43.12 -5.74 -29.84
C VAL A 38 -42.81 -4.37 -30.40
N ILE A 39 -41.79 -3.69 -29.85
CA ILE A 39 -41.34 -2.37 -30.33
C ILE A 39 -40.87 -2.46 -31.78
N THR A 40 -40.15 -3.51 -32.16
CA THR A 40 -39.62 -3.76 -33.53
C THR A 40 -40.66 -4.31 -34.52
N CYS A 41 -41.94 -4.42 -34.14
CA CYS A 41 -43.02 -5.02 -34.91
C CYS A 41 -42.86 -6.53 -35.25
N ARG A 42 -41.92 -7.27 -34.64
CA ARG A 42 -41.72 -8.71 -34.87
C ARG A 42 -42.83 -9.59 -34.29
N LYS A 43 -43.41 -9.20 -33.16
CA LYS A 43 -44.52 -9.90 -32.47
C LYS A 43 -45.55 -8.89 -31.97
N LYS A 44 -46.83 -9.26 -31.91
CA LYS A 44 -47.88 -8.40 -31.30
C LYS A 44 -47.93 -8.48 -29.76
N THR A 45 -47.32 -9.53 -29.19
CA THR A 45 -47.11 -9.76 -27.75
C THR A 45 -45.99 -10.80 -27.58
N ILE A 46 -45.26 -10.77 -26.46
CA ILE A 46 -44.13 -11.68 -26.16
C ILE A 46 -44.48 -12.91 -25.32
N SER A 47 -45.64 -12.97 -24.65
CA SER A 47 -45.85 -13.90 -23.53
C SER A 47 -47.19 -14.64 -23.50
N THR A 48 -47.14 -15.87 -22.97
CA THR A 48 -48.28 -16.66 -22.50
C THR A 48 -49.11 -15.98 -21.40
N ALA A 49 -48.70 -14.80 -20.92
CA ALA A 49 -49.54 -13.86 -20.17
C ALA A 49 -50.93 -13.68 -20.81
N ALA A 50 -51.06 -13.72 -22.14
CA ALA A 50 -52.37 -13.68 -22.81
C ALA A 50 -53.32 -14.85 -22.44
N ARG A 51 -52.79 -16.00 -22.02
CA ARG A 51 -53.58 -17.16 -21.54
C ARG A 51 -53.93 -17.06 -20.05
N LEU A 52 -53.03 -16.49 -19.23
CA LEU A 52 -53.29 -16.26 -17.80
C LEU A 52 -54.20 -15.04 -17.57
N ALA A 53 -54.02 -13.96 -18.32
CA ALA A 53 -54.93 -12.81 -18.30
C ALA A 53 -56.33 -13.19 -18.79
N ALA A 54 -56.46 -14.09 -19.77
CA ALA A 54 -57.75 -14.67 -20.18
C ALA A 54 -58.35 -15.68 -19.18
N TRP A 55 -57.57 -16.12 -18.18
CA TRP A 55 -58.04 -16.96 -17.07
C TRP A 55 -58.49 -16.11 -15.88
N VAL A 56 -57.80 -14.99 -15.60
CA VAL A 56 -58.20 -14.01 -14.56
C VAL A 56 -59.35 -13.11 -15.02
N HIS A 57 -59.30 -12.60 -16.25
CA HIS A 57 -60.39 -11.81 -16.85
C HIS A 57 -61.23 -12.66 -17.80
N SER A 58 -62.33 -13.19 -17.28
CA SER A 58 -63.38 -13.82 -18.09
C SER A 58 -64.09 -12.77 -18.95
N SER A 59 -63.53 -12.51 -20.13
CA SER A 59 -64.08 -11.59 -21.13
C SER A 59 -63.65 -12.03 -22.53
N LYS A 60 -64.62 -12.43 -23.35
CA LYS A 60 -64.36 -12.98 -24.70
C LYS A 60 -63.71 -11.90 -25.59
N PRO A 61 -62.58 -12.18 -26.28
CA PRO A 61 -62.12 -11.32 -27.35
C PRO A 61 -63.14 -11.34 -28.50
N LYS A 62 -63.64 -10.17 -28.92
CA LYS A 62 -64.43 -10.06 -30.15
C LYS A 62 -63.50 -10.14 -31.36
N PRO A 63 -63.79 -10.98 -32.37
CA PRO A 63 -63.08 -10.96 -33.64
C PRO A 63 -63.63 -9.84 -34.54
N GLY A 64 -62.73 -9.08 -35.18
CA GLY A 64 -63.07 -8.03 -36.14
C GLY A 64 -63.54 -6.72 -35.47
N GLY A 65 -62.80 -5.64 -35.71
CA GLY A 65 -63.15 -4.31 -35.23
C GLY A 65 -61.95 -3.37 -35.19
N ASP A 66 -61.81 -2.53 -36.21
CA ASP A 66 -60.88 -1.40 -36.22
C ASP A 66 -61.37 -0.32 -35.23
N GLN A 67 -61.04 -0.50 -33.95
CA GLN A 67 -61.39 0.45 -32.91
C GLN A 67 -60.36 1.58 -32.84
N ALA A 68 -60.57 2.60 -33.68
CA ALA A 68 -59.93 3.89 -33.54
C ALA A 68 -60.24 4.49 -32.14
N GLY A 69 -59.20 4.78 -31.36
CA GLY A 69 -59.34 5.17 -29.95
C GLY A 69 -58.15 5.96 -29.42
N LEU A 70 -58.02 7.22 -29.86
CA LEU A 70 -57.08 8.23 -29.38
C LEU A 70 -55.60 7.80 -29.30
N GLY A 71 -54.87 7.94 -30.40
CA GLY A 71 -53.41 7.91 -30.41
C GLY A 71 -52.82 8.68 -31.61
N LEU A 72 -51.96 9.66 -31.34
CA LEU A 72 -51.20 10.38 -32.38
C LEU A 72 -49.95 9.60 -32.84
N LEU A 73 -49.82 8.33 -32.41
CA LEU A 73 -48.59 7.55 -32.41
C LEU A 73 -48.86 6.09 -32.82
N PRO A 74 -47.93 5.41 -33.52
CA PRO A 74 -48.12 4.05 -34.03
C PRO A 74 -47.88 2.97 -32.96
N ASP A 75 -48.60 1.84 -33.05
CA ASP A 75 -48.50 0.70 -32.10
C ASP A 75 -47.06 0.20 -31.89
N CYS A 76 -46.28 0.09 -32.96
CA CYS A 76 -44.88 -0.32 -32.97
C CYS A 76 -44.07 0.55 -33.95
N ILE A 77 -42.74 0.47 -33.90
CA ILE A 77 -41.83 1.26 -34.73
C ILE A 77 -41.01 0.31 -35.61
N PRO A 78 -41.26 0.23 -36.93
CA PRO A 78 -40.52 -0.67 -37.81
C PRO A 78 -39.05 -0.25 -37.88
N MET A 79 -38.15 -1.16 -37.54
CA MET A 79 -36.70 -0.92 -37.51
C MET A 79 -35.90 -2.22 -37.76
N THR A 80 -34.68 -2.09 -38.26
CA THR A 80 -33.74 -3.22 -38.45
C THR A 80 -33.03 -3.56 -37.14
N GLU A 81 -32.39 -4.72 -37.07
CA GLU A 81 -31.59 -5.12 -35.89
C GLU A 81 -30.44 -4.13 -35.62
N ALA A 82 -29.79 -3.62 -36.67
CA ALA A 82 -28.78 -2.58 -36.56
C ALA A 82 -29.38 -1.28 -35.99
N ALA A 83 -30.58 -0.87 -36.43
CA ALA A 83 -31.25 0.31 -35.90
C ALA A 83 -31.67 0.14 -34.42
N PHE A 84 -32.16 -1.04 -34.02
CA PHE A 84 -32.44 -1.35 -32.61
C PHE A 84 -31.17 -1.35 -31.76
N ALA A 85 -30.07 -1.92 -32.26
CA ALA A 85 -28.77 -1.87 -31.60
C ALA A 85 -28.28 -0.43 -31.41
N THR A 86 -28.42 0.43 -32.43
CA THR A 86 -28.10 1.87 -32.33
C THR A 86 -29.00 2.60 -31.32
N VAL A 87 -30.31 2.33 -31.29
CA VAL A 87 -31.21 2.89 -30.27
C VAL A 87 -30.75 2.49 -28.85
N SER A 88 -30.34 1.23 -28.67
CA SER A 88 -29.84 0.73 -27.39
C SER A 88 -28.49 1.35 -26.98
N SER A 89 -27.51 1.43 -27.90
CA SER A 89 -26.17 1.95 -27.60
C SER A 89 -26.09 3.48 -27.53
N VAL A 90 -27.04 4.22 -28.11
CA VAL A 90 -27.13 5.69 -27.95
C VAL A 90 -27.38 6.11 -26.49
N PHE A 91 -28.04 5.27 -25.68
CA PHE A 91 -28.16 5.50 -24.23
C PHE A 91 -26.80 5.55 -23.53
N THR A 92 -25.88 4.63 -23.88
CA THR A 92 -24.56 4.54 -23.24
C THR A 92 -23.60 5.61 -23.76
N LEU A 93 -23.77 6.06 -25.00
CA LEU A 93 -23.12 7.27 -25.52
C LEU A 93 -23.60 8.55 -24.81
N GLY A 94 -24.91 8.67 -24.54
CA GLY A 94 -25.44 9.72 -23.66
C GLY A 94 -24.83 9.66 -22.26
N GLY A 95 -24.71 8.44 -21.71
CA GLY A 95 -24.04 8.17 -20.44
C GLY A 95 -22.59 8.66 -20.39
N LEU A 96 -21.80 8.41 -21.44
CA LEU A 96 -20.43 8.90 -21.55
C LEU A 96 -20.36 10.44 -21.48
N VAL A 97 -21.23 11.15 -22.22
CA VAL A 97 -21.30 12.62 -22.19
C VAL A 97 -21.75 13.12 -20.82
N GLY A 98 -22.77 12.49 -20.22
CA GLY A 98 -23.25 12.81 -18.88
C GLY A 98 -22.17 12.69 -17.81
N ALA A 99 -21.43 11.57 -17.80
CA ALA A 99 -20.37 11.30 -16.83
C ALA A 99 -19.21 12.30 -16.97
N LEU A 100 -18.76 12.58 -18.20
CA LEU A 100 -17.67 13.55 -18.46
C LEU A 100 -18.05 14.99 -18.05
N CYS A 101 -19.32 15.38 -18.20
CA CYS A 101 -19.79 16.69 -17.77
C CYS A 101 -20.08 16.80 -16.26
N ALA A 102 -20.30 15.68 -15.56
CA ALA A 102 -20.82 15.66 -14.20
C ALA A 102 -19.81 16.08 -13.11
N GLY A 103 -18.55 15.66 -13.18
CA GLY A 103 -17.51 16.13 -12.25
C GLY A 103 -17.33 17.65 -12.29
N PRO A 104 -17.01 18.24 -13.46
CA PRO A 104 -16.88 19.69 -13.62
C PRO A 104 -18.13 20.48 -13.23
N LEU A 105 -19.34 19.90 -13.37
CA LEU A 105 -20.59 20.51 -12.95
C LEU A 105 -20.78 20.46 -11.42
N SER A 106 -20.57 19.29 -10.80
CA SER A 106 -20.80 19.09 -9.36
C SER A 106 -19.77 19.79 -8.49
N SER A 107 -18.49 19.84 -8.88
CA SER A 107 -17.50 20.67 -8.19
C SER A 107 -17.84 22.16 -8.26
N ARG A 108 -18.27 22.67 -9.43
CA ARG A 108 -18.49 24.12 -9.64
C ARG A 108 -19.85 24.67 -9.18
N ARG A 109 -20.87 23.82 -9.02
CA ARG A 109 -22.26 24.24 -8.70
C ARG A 109 -22.89 23.50 -7.53
N GLY A 110 -22.15 22.61 -6.87
CA GLY A 110 -22.69 21.76 -5.81
C GLY A 110 -23.34 20.50 -6.35
N ARG A 111 -23.50 19.52 -5.46
CA ARG A 111 -23.98 18.18 -5.80
C ARG A 111 -25.51 18.20 -5.99
N LEU A 112 -26.25 19.02 -5.24
CA LEU A 112 -27.71 19.13 -5.35
C LEU A 112 -28.18 19.78 -6.69
N PRO A 113 -27.66 20.94 -7.16
CA PRO A 113 -27.99 21.46 -8.48
C PRO A 113 -27.59 20.52 -9.63
N ALA A 114 -26.50 19.76 -9.46
CA ALA A 114 -26.10 18.74 -10.42
C ALA A 114 -27.12 17.57 -10.46
N MET A 115 -27.56 17.04 -9.31
CA MET A 115 -28.64 16.04 -9.26
C MET A 115 -29.97 16.56 -9.84
N ARG A 116 -30.31 17.84 -9.62
CA ARG A 116 -31.51 18.45 -10.23
C ARG A 116 -31.41 18.52 -11.75
N ALA A 117 -30.23 18.76 -12.30
CA ALA A 117 -30.00 18.70 -13.75
C ALA A 117 -30.20 17.28 -14.31
N THR A 118 -29.75 16.23 -13.61
CA THR A 118 -29.95 14.85 -14.08
C THR A 118 -31.42 14.44 -14.08
N ALA A 119 -32.17 14.81 -13.04
CA ALA A 119 -33.61 14.60 -12.97
C ALA A 119 -34.36 15.28 -14.13
N LEU A 120 -33.99 16.50 -14.52
CA LEU A 120 -34.56 17.17 -15.70
C LEU A 120 -34.23 16.44 -17.02
N CYS A 121 -33.00 15.93 -17.17
CA CYS A 121 -32.61 15.13 -18.34
C CYS A 121 -33.39 13.81 -18.42
N TYR A 122 -33.64 13.14 -17.28
CA TYR A 122 -34.50 11.97 -17.21
C TYR A 122 -35.96 12.28 -17.57
N VAL A 123 -36.55 13.33 -17.01
CA VAL A 123 -37.93 13.75 -17.36
C VAL A 123 -38.04 14.02 -18.86
N ALA A 124 -37.09 14.77 -19.44
CA ALA A 124 -37.07 15.06 -20.87
C ALA A 124 -36.88 13.80 -21.72
N GLY A 125 -35.95 12.91 -21.34
CA GLY A 125 -35.68 11.66 -22.04
C GLY A 125 -36.88 10.73 -22.04
N ALA A 126 -37.38 10.34 -20.85
CA ALA A 126 -38.49 9.40 -20.71
C ALA A 126 -39.78 9.91 -21.38
N LEU A 127 -40.08 11.22 -21.33
CA LEU A 127 -41.23 11.78 -22.06
C LEU A 127 -41.05 11.69 -23.59
N VAL A 128 -39.85 11.94 -24.12
CA VAL A 128 -39.53 11.80 -25.55
C VAL A 128 -39.58 10.33 -25.99
N GLU A 129 -39.15 9.39 -25.14
CA GLU A 129 -39.25 7.95 -25.37
C GLU A 129 -40.71 7.48 -25.38
N THR A 130 -41.53 7.86 -24.38
CA THR A 130 -42.96 7.55 -24.33
C THR A 130 -43.71 8.09 -25.55
N LEU A 131 -43.39 9.31 -25.99
CA LEU A 131 -44.01 9.95 -27.15
C LEU A 131 -43.36 9.56 -28.49
N ALA A 132 -42.43 8.60 -28.52
CA ALA A 132 -41.74 8.23 -29.74
C ALA A 132 -42.67 7.54 -30.77
N GLY A 133 -42.75 8.13 -31.96
CA GLY A 133 -43.38 7.54 -33.14
C GLY A 133 -42.41 7.21 -34.29
N ARG A 134 -41.10 7.47 -34.12
CA ARG A 134 -40.04 7.25 -35.12
C ARG A 134 -38.74 6.84 -34.43
N VAL A 135 -37.92 6.04 -35.11
CA VAL A 135 -36.65 5.50 -34.58
C VAL A 135 -35.71 6.60 -34.06
N TRP A 136 -35.54 7.70 -34.80
CA TRP A 136 -34.66 8.80 -34.39
C TRP A 136 -35.16 9.53 -33.13
N LEU A 137 -36.48 9.58 -32.92
CA LEU A 137 -37.08 10.25 -31.76
C LEU A 137 -36.91 9.38 -30.51
N LEU A 138 -37.07 8.06 -30.64
CA LEU A 138 -36.72 7.11 -29.59
C LEU A 138 -35.21 7.18 -29.26
N ALA A 139 -34.34 7.29 -30.26
CA ALA A 139 -32.90 7.49 -30.06
C ALA A 139 -32.55 8.83 -29.39
N LEU A 140 -33.27 9.92 -29.69
CA LEU A 140 -33.10 11.20 -29.00
C LEU A 140 -33.51 11.11 -27.53
N GLY A 141 -34.62 10.43 -27.25
CA GLY A 141 -35.05 10.11 -25.89
C GLY A 141 -33.97 9.31 -25.14
N ARG A 142 -33.43 8.25 -25.77
CA ARG A 142 -32.30 7.46 -25.26
C ARG A 142 -31.08 8.29 -24.93
N LEU A 143 -30.72 9.25 -25.80
CA LEU A 143 -29.57 10.12 -25.58
C LEU A 143 -29.77 11.03 -24.36
N LEU A 144 -30.97 11.58 -24.16
CA LEU A 144 -31.32 12.47 -23.05
C LEU A 144 -31.42 11.71 -21.72
N ALA A 145 -32.10 10.56 -21.69
CA ALA A 145 -32.14 9.67 -20.54
C ALA A 145 -30.74 9.14 -20.20
N GLY A 146 -29.92 8.85 -21.21
CA GLY A 146 -28.52 8.47 -21.07
C GLY A 146 -27.67 9.57 -20.43
N LEU A 147 -27.83 10.83 -20.85
CA LEU A 147 -27.12 11.97 -20.27
C LEU A 147 -27.50 12.20 -18.79
N GLY A 148 -28.78 12.04 -18.45
CA GLY A 148 -29.23 11.99 -17.05
C GLY A 148 -28.58 10.85 -16.28
N ALA A 149 -28.56 9.65 -16.87
CA ALA A 149 -27.99 8.46 -16.27
C ALA A 149 -26.49 8.58 -15.96
N GLY A 150 -25.68 8.92 -16.96
CA GLY A 150 -24.23 9.05 -16.80
C GLY A 150 -23.82 10.12 -15.80
N ALA A 151 -24.59 11.21 -15.72
CA ALA A 151 -24.35 12.20 -14.70
C ALA A 151 -24.79 11.70 -13.30
N SER A 152 -25.91 10.99 -13.20
CA SER A 152 -26.42 10.48 -11.91
C SER A 152 -25.49 9.46 -11.26
N THR A 153 -24.84 8.60 -12.06
CA THR A 153 -23.92 7.57 -11.60
C THR A 153 -22.57 8.14 -11.14
N VAL A 154 -22.21 9.38 -11.53
CA VAL A 154 -21.08 10.13 -10.94
C VAL A 154 -21.50 10.88 -9.67
N ILE A 155 -22.64 11.59 -9.72
CA ILE A 155 -23.00 12.57 -8.68
C ILE A 155 -23.59 11.90 -7.43
N VAL A 156 -24.41 10.86 -7.59
CA VAL A 156 -25.14 10.27 -6.45
C VAL A 156 -24.22 9.49 -5.49
N PRO A 157 -23.26 8.67 -5.95
CA PRO A 157 -22.29 8.04 -5.04
C PRO A 157 -21.47 9.07 -4.26
N LEU A 158 -21.04 10.14 -4.93
CA LEU A 158 -20.31 11.27 -4.31
C LEU A 158 -21.16 11.98 -3.24
N TYR A 159 -22.43 12.26 -3.55
CA TYR A 159 -23.35 12.85 -2.55
C TYR A 159 -23.58 11.92 -1.36
N ILE A 160 -23.65 10.60 -1.57
CA ILE A 160 -23.82 9.62 -0.49
C ILE A 160 -22.56 9.55 0.41
N SER A 161 -21.35 9.52 -0.16
CA SER A 161 -20.11 9.45 0.64
C SER A 161 -19.82 10.72 1.45
N GLU A 162 -20.25 11.89 0.95
CA GLU A 162 -20.15 13.19 1.63
C GLU A 162 -21.24 13.43 2.71
N VAL A 163 -22.26 12.56 2.79
CA VAL A 163 -23.42 12.69 3.70
C VAL A 163 -23.50 11.54 4.72
N SER A 164 -22.95 10.37 4.40
CA SER A 164 -22.94 9.20 5.29
C SER A 164 -21.96 9.39 6.48
N PRO A 165 -22.19 8.74 7.63
CA PRO A 165 -21.18 8.65 8.70
C PRO A 165 -19.93 7.91 8.21
N PRO A 166 -18.71 8.27 8.65
CA PRO A 166 -17.46 7.64 8.19
C PRO A 166 -17.48 6.11 8.26
N ASP A 167 -17.88 5.55 9.40
CA ASP A 167 -17.85 4.10 9.67
C ASP A 167 -18.86 3.29 8.84
N GLU A 168 -19.93 3.94 8.37
CA GLU A 168 -21.04 3.32 7.61
C GLU A 168 -21.00 3.66 6.11
N ARG A 169 -19.92 4.28 5.62
CA ARG A 169 -19.73 4.64 4.19
C ARG A 169 -19.86 3.43 3.25
N GLY A 170 -19.40 2.25 3.67
CA GLY A 170 -19.55 1.00 2.90
C GLY A 170 -21.01 0.59 2.69
N LEU A 171 -21.76 0.51 3.80
CA LEU A 171 -23.18 0.13 3.82
C LEU A 171 -24.05 1.10 3.00
N PHE A 172 -23.87 2.41 3.18
CA PHE A 172 -24.63 3.41 2.43
C PHE A 172 -24.18 3.53 0.97
N GLY A 173 -22.89 3.38 0.67
CA GLY A 173 -22.39 3.35 -0.72
C GLY A 173 -23.02 2.24 -1.56
N ALA A 174 -23.20 1.05 -0.96
CA ALA A 174 -23.86 -0.10 -1.59
C ALA A 174 -25.32 0.17 -2.03
N MET A 175 -26.02 1.14 -1.41
CA MET A 175 -27.39 1.52 -1.79
C MET A 175 -27.50 2.02 -3.23
N THR A 176 -26.40 2.51 -3.82
CA THR A 176 -26.30 2.79 -5.26
C THR A 176 -26.62 1.54 -6.08
N GLN A 177 -25.88 0.44 -5.87
CA GLN A 177 -26.03 -0.80 -6.65
C GLN A 177 -27.33 -1.52 -6.34
N VAL A 178 -27.80 -1.50 -5.08
CA VAL A 178 -29.12 -2.00 -4.71
C VAL A 178 -30.21 -1.29 -5.52
N SER A 179 -30.15 0.05 -5.61
CA SER A 179 -31.15 0.84 -6.32
C SER A 179 -31.13 0.62 -7.84
N ILE A 180 -29.93 0.48 -8.44
CA ILE A 180 -29.77 0.05 -9.86
C ILE A 180 -30.50 -1.29 -10.09
N ASN A 181 -30.26 -2.27 -9.22
CA ASN A 181 -30.86 -3.60 -9.35
C ASN A 181 -32.39 -3.58 -9.14
N VAL A 182 -32.92 -2.73 -8.24
CA VAL A 182 -34.37 -2.47 -8.13
C VAL A 182 -34.94 -1.90 -9.43
N GLY A 183 -34.24 -0.94 -10.07
CA GLY A 183 -34.65 -0.37 -11.35
C GLY A 183 -34.75 -1.41 -12.47
N ILE A 184 -33.71 -2.25 -12.62
CA ILE A 184 -33.67 -3.37 -13.57
C ILE A 184 -34.84 -4.33 -13.32
N LEU A 185 -35.06 -4.75 -12.07
CA LEU A 185 -36.12 -5.68 -11.70
C LEU A 185 -37.52 -5.10 -11.96
N ALA A 186 -37.75 -3.84 -11.62
CA ALA A 186 -39.02 -3.15 -11.86
C ALA A 186 -39.34 -3.08 -13.35
N THR A 187 -38.37 -2.68 -14.19
CA THR A 187 -38.57 -2.56 -15.63
C THR A 187 -38.83 -3.93 -16.28
N GLN A 188 -38.13 -4.99 -15.88
CA GLN A 188 -38.33 -6.33 -16.43
C GLN A 188 -39.69 -6.93 -16.01
N THR A 189 -40.13 -6.65 -14.77
CA THR A 189 -41.46 -7.03 -14.28
C THR A 189 -42.56 -6.34 -15.08
N LEU A 190 -42.47 -5.01 -15.28
CA LEU A 190 -43.37 -4.25 -16.14
C LEU A 190 -43.36 -4.79 -17.58
N GLY A 191 -42.17 -5.10 -18.11
CA GLY A 191 -41.97 -5.70 -19.43
C GLY A 191 -42.68 -7.04 -19.62
N PHE A 192 -42.79 -7.88 -18.59
CA PHE A 192 -43.53 -9.15 -18.67
C PHE A 192 -45.05 -8.95 -18.81
N PHE A 193 -45.61 -7.91 -18.18
CA PHE A 193 -47.06 -7.65 -18.20
C PHE A 193 -47.51 -6.74 -19.35
N LEU A 194 -46.78 -5.66 -19.64
CA LEU A 194 -47.25 -4.55 -20.49
C LEU A 194 -46.81 -4.63 -21.97
N SER A 195 -46.00 -5.63 -22.34
CA SER A 195 -45.46 -5.76 -23.70
C SER A 195 -46.48 -6.37 -24.68
N HIS A 196 -47.53 -5.61 -25.02
CA HIS A 196 -48.55 -5.98 -26.01
C HIS A 196 -49.17 -4.74 -26.70
N GLY A 197 -49.34 -4.78 -28.02
CA GLY A 197 -49.87 -3.62 -28.78
C GLY A 197 -49.08 -2.33 -28.48
N ALA A 198 -49.77 -1.20 -28.29
CA ALA A 198 -49.14 0.06 -27.86
C ALA A 198 -48.73 0.12 -26.37
N ALA A 199 -49.06 -0.87 -25.54
CA ALA A 199 -48.96 -0.76 -24.07
C ALA A 199 -47.52 -0.74 -23.52
N TRP A 200 -46.51 -1.11 -24.32
CA TRP A 200 -45.09 -0.96 -23.94
C TRP A 200 -44.72 0.49 -23.61
N ARG A 201 -45.45 1.49 -24.15
CA ARG A 201 -45.26 2.89 -23.78
C ARG A 201 -45.54 3.20 -22.31
N TRP A 202 -46.37 2.40 -21.63
CA TRP A 202 -46.58 2.53 -20.18
C TRP A 202 -45.35 2.12 -19.37
N ILE A 203 -44.46 1.28 -19.90
CA ILE A 203 -43.16 0.97 -19.26
C ILE A 203 -42.33 2.26 -19.23
N LEU A 204 -42.14 2.90 -20.40
CA LEU A 204 -41.41 4.15 -20.54
C LEU A 204 -42.03 5.30 -19.70
N ALA A 205 -43.37 5.35 -19.64
CA ALA A 205 -44.10 6.34 -18.85
C ALA A 205 -43.88 6.17 -17.33
N VAL A 206 -43.66 4.94 -16.83
CA VAL A 206 -43.25 4.74 -15.44
C VAL A 206 -41.87 5.34 -15.17
N GLY A 207 -40.93 5.25 -16.12
CA GLY A 207 -39.65 5.98 -16.06
C GLY A 207 -39.87 7.48 -15.86
N ALA A 208 -40.75 8.10 -16.66
CA ALA A 208 -41.10 9.51 -16.51
C ALA A 208 -41.73 9.84 -15.13
N CYS A 209 -42.58 8.96 -14.58
CA CYS A 209 -43.13 9.11 -13.24
C CYS A 209 -42.04 9.04 -12.14
N VAL A 210 -41.05 8.15 -12.27
CA VAL A 210 -39.89 8.10 -11.36
C VAL A 210 -39.05 9.37 -11.50
N ALA A 211 -38.82 9.86 -12.71
CA ALA A 211 -38.09 11.10 -12.98
C ALA A 211 -38.73 12.33 -12.33
N VAL A 212 -40.06 12.47 -12.45
CA VAL A 212 -40.82 13.54 -11.79
C VAL A 212 -40.76 13.39 -10.26
N SER A 213 -40.87 12.15 -9.75
CA SER A 213 -40.77 11.87 -8.32
C SER A 213 -39.39 12.26 -7.74
N GLN A 214 -38.31 11.98 -8.48
CA GLN A 214 -36.96 12.42 -8.14
C GLN A 214 -36.84 13.95 -8.19
N ALA A 215 -37.34 14.59 -9.24
CA ALA A 215 -37.28 16.05 -9.39
C ALA A 215 -38.02 16.79 -8.24
N VAL A 216 -39.16 16.26 -7.80
CA VAL A 216 -39.92 16.79 -6.64
C VAL A 216 -39.20 16.47 -5.32
N GLY A 217 -38.70 15.25 -5.13
CA GLY A 217 -37.96 14.86 -3.92
C GLY A 217 -36.72 15.70 -3.70
N LEU A 218 -35.96 16.01 -4.77
CA LEU A 218 -34.79 16.88 -4.74
C LEU A 218 -35.09 18.35 -4.38
N LEU A 219 -36.35 18.73 -4.11
CA LEU A 219 -36.69 20.01 -3.48
C LEU A 219 -36.48 19.99 -1.95
N ALA A 220 -36.58 18.82 -1.31
CA ALA A 220 -36.45 18.63 0.14
C ALA A 220 -35.05 18.19 0.60
N VAL A 221 -34.21 17.75 -0.33
CA VAL A 221 -32.82 17.31 -0.10
C VAL A 221 -31.89 18.54 0.07
N PRO A 222 -31.00 18.57 1.07
CA PRO A 222 -30.03 19.64 1.26
C PRO A 222 -28.82 19.50 0.32
N GLU A 223 -28.03 20.57 0.20
CA GLU A 223 -26.70 20.47 -0.43
C GLU A 223 -25.72 19.70 0.48
N SER A 224 -24.68 19.10 -0.11
CA SER A 224 -23.61 18.43 0.62
C SER A 224 -22.98 19.36 1.68
N PRO A 225 -22.84 18.91 2.94
CA PRO A 225 -22.09 19.63 3.96
C PRO A 225 -20.64 19.87 3.54
N ALA A 226 -19.95 18.84 3.05
CA ALA A 226 -18.55 18.93 2.62
C ALA A 226 -18.34 19.92 1.47
N TRP A 227 -19.25 19.96 0.48
CA TRP A 227 -19.19 20.98 -0.58
C TRP A 227 -19.38 22.40 -0.03
N THR A 228 -20.33 22.55 0.91
CA THR A 228 -20.72 23.84 1.48
C THR A 228 -19.64 24.43 2.38
N ALA A 229 -18.87 23.59 3.09
CA ALA A 229 -17.69 23.99 3.84
C ALA A 229 -16.60 24.55 2.90
N ALA A 230 -16.14 23.74 1.93
CA ALA A 230 -15.08 24.10 0.97
C ALA A 230 -15.43 25.30 0.05
N HIS A 231 -16.71 25.70 -0.02
CA HIS A 231 -17.18 26.88 -0.75
C HIS A 231 -17.51 28.09 0.16
N GLY A 232 -17.02 28.09 1.41
CA GLY A 232 -16.96 29.28 2.26
C GLY A 232 -18.13 29.50 3.23
N ASP A 233 -19.02 28.52 3.39
CA ASP A 233 -20.13 28.59 4.37
C ASP A 233 -20.12 27.40 5.36
N PRO A 234 -19.04 27.22 6.15
CA PRO A 234 -18.95 26.13 7.12
C PRO A 234 -20.00 26.24 8.24
N VAL A 235 -20.57 27.42 8.52
CA VAL A 235 -21.66 27.57 9.50
C VAL A 235 -22.93 26.84 9.01
N LYS A 236 -23.31 27.04 7.75
CA LYS A 236 -24.40 26.29 7.10
C LYS A 236 -24.05 24.82 6.89
N ALA A 237 -22.78 24.48 6.62
CA ALA A 237 -22.33 23.10 6.55
C ALA A 237 -22.57 22.36 7.89
N LYS A 238 -22.10 22.92 9.02
CA LYS A 238 -22.36 22.41 10.37
C LYS A 238 -23.85 22.27 10.68
N ALA A 239 -24.64 23.32 10.41
CA ALA A 239 -26.09 23.29 10.63
C ALA A 239 -26.80 22.22 9.78
N THR A 240 -26.27 21.93 8.59
CA THR A 240 -26.78 20.86 7.71
C THR A 240 -26.35 19.49 8.22
N LEU A 241 -25.09 19.31 8.64
CA LEU A 241 -24.59 18.05 9.21
C LEU A 241 -25.31 17.70 10.52
N GLN A 242 -25.49 18.65 11.44
CA GLN A 242 -26.27 18.45 12.67
C GLN A 242 -27.72 18.05 12.38
N ARG A 243 -28.31 18.55 11.28
CA ARG A 243 -29.65 18.14 10.85
C ARG A 243 -29.68 16.72 10.29
N ILE A 244 -28.58 16.25 9.68
CA ILE A 244 -28.41 14.88 9.16
C ILE A 244 -28.14 13.88 10.29
N ARG A 245 -27.24 14.19 11.22
CA ARG A 245 -26.87 13.34 12.38
C ARG A 245 -27.88 13.40 13.53
N GLY A 246 -28.66 14.48 13.64
CA GLY A 246 -29.67 14.68 14.68
C GLY A 246 -29.20 15.62 15.80
N ARG A 247 -30.16 16.15 16.58
CA ARG A 247 -29.93 17.25 17.54
C ARG A 247 -29.09 16.91 18.78
N GLY A 248 -28.77 15.64 19.01
CA GLY A 248 -28.02 15.17 20.19
C GLY A 248 -26.78 14.34 19.85
N PHE A 249 -26.39 14.28 18.57
CA PHE A 249 -25.16 13.62 18.13
C PHE A 249 -24.01 14.62 18.11
N ASP A 250 -22.84 14.24 18.61
CA ASP A 250 -21.66 15.11 18.59
C ASP A 250 -21.02 15.09 17.20
N ILE A 251 -20.98 16.26 16.55
CA ILE A 251 -20.37 16.44 15.23
C ILE A 251 -18.97 17.04 15.29
N HIS A 252 -18.43 17.37 16.47
CA HIS A 252 -17.13 18.06 16.58
C HIS A 252 -15.99 17.29 15.90
N GLY A 253 -15.97 15.96 16.00
CA GLY A 253 -14.99 15.10 15.32
C GLY A 253 -15.07 15.14 13.78
N GLU A 254 -16.28 15.21 13.21
CA GLU A 254 -16.47 15.33 11.75
C GLU A 254 -16.23 16.76 11.22
N VAL A 255 -16.40 17.76 12.09
CA VAL A 255 -16.38 19.19 11.74
C VAL A 255 -15.00 19.83 11.88
N ALA A 256 -14.12 19.30 12.75
CA ALA A 256 -12.82 19.91 13.05
C ALA A 256 -11.98 20.22 11.79
N ALA A 257 -12.05 19.36 10.78
CA ALA A 257 -11.37 19.54 9.49
C ALA A 257 -11.84 20.79 8.71
N TRP A 258 -13.09 21.23 8.88
CA TRP A 258 -13.68 22.37 8.16
C TRP A 258 -13.42 23.72 8.83
N ASP A 259 -13.16 23.74 10.14
CA ASP A 259 -12.82 24.99 10.85
C ASP A 259 -11.39 25.45 10.54
N HIS A 260 -10.51 24.52 10.16
CA HIS A 260 -9.11 24.81 9.86
C HIS A 260 -8.92 25.63 8.57
N GLU A 261 -9.83 25.54 7.61
CA GLU A 261 -9.83 26.35 6.38
C GLU A 261 -10.29 27.80 6.60
N ARG A 262 -10.99 28.07 7.71
CA ARG A 262 -11.58 29.38 7.97
C ARG A 262 -10.61 30.34 8.65
N ARG A 263 -9.87 29.87 9.67
CA ARG A 263 -8.90 30.69 10.40
C ARG A 263 -7.80 31.23 9.49
N THR A 264 -7.33 30.43 8.54
CA THR A 264 -6.33 30.84 7.53
C THR A 264 -6.86 31.83 6.48
N SER A 265 -8.17 32.11 6.43
CA SER A 265 -8.76 33.06 5.47
C SER A 265 -9.30 34.34 6.14
N ASP A 266 -9.81 34.27 7.36
CA ASP A 266 -10.21 35.46 8.13
C ASP A 266 -8.95 36.25 8.63
N ASP A 267 -7.85 35.56 9.00
CA ASP A 267 -6.58 36.19 9.47
C ASP A 267 -5.87 37.06 8.39
N GLU A 268 -6.05 36.78 7.09
CA GLU A 268 -5.35 37.50 6.00
C GLU A 268 -5.99 38.85 5.64
N GLU A 269 -7.28 39.07 5.90
CA GLU A 269 -7.94 40.37 5.59
C GLU A 269 -7.74 41.43 6.70
N GLU A 270 -7.73 41.08 7.99
CA GLU A 270 -7.52 42.06 9.07
C GLU A 270 -6.09 42.62 9.13
N GLY A 271 -5.09 41.86 8.66
CA GLY A 271 -3.68 42.27 8.64
C GLY A 271 -3.37 43.49 7.73
N LEU A 272 -4.29 43.88 6.84
CA LEU A 272 -4.06 44.90 5.81
C LEU A 272 -4.45 46.33 6.19
N LEU A 273 -5.08 46.58 7.34
CA LEU A 273 -5.59 47.90 7.73
C LEU A 273 -4.67 48.72 8.67
N ALA A 274 -3.43 48.27 8.90
CA ALA A 274 -2.58 48.78 9.99
C ALA A 274 -1.25 49.48 9.56
N ARG A 275 -1.22 50.25 8.46
CA ARG A 275 -0.09 51.17 8.16
C ARG A 275 -0.49 52.47 7.44
N PRO A 276 -0.17 53.65 8.01
CA PRO A 276 0.09 54.86 7.23
C PRO A 276 1.53 54.87 6.65
N ASP A 277 1.79 55.83 5.77
CA ASP A 277 3.12 56.36 5.37
C ASP A 277 4.10 55.46 4.57
N ALA A 278 3.79 55.23 3.28
CA ALA A 278 4.79 55.20 2.18
C ALA A 278 4.12 55.43 0.81
N VAL A 279 4.83 56.04 -0.16
CA VAL A 279 4.29 56.48 -1.48
C VAL A 279 5.38 56.32 -2.59
N PRO A 280 5.09 56.38 -3.91
CA PRO A 280 4.63 55.24 -4.71
C PRO A 280 5.52 54.92 -5.93
N SER A 281 5.37 53.73 -6.56
CA SER A 281 5.86 53.51 -7.94
C SER A 281 5.14 52.39 -8.73
N SER A 282 4.04 52.76 -9.40
CA SER A 282 3.62 52.29 -10.74
C SER A 282 3.28 50.79 -11.00
N PRO A 283 2.46 50.47 -12.03
CA PRO A 283 1.55 49.32 -11.92
C PRO A 283 1.77 48.15 -12.90
N SER A 284 1.60 46.94 -12.41
CA SER A 284 1.26 45.75 -13.21
C SER A 284 0.23 44.90 -12.46
N SER A 285 -0.81 44.43 -13.16
CA SER A 285 -2.05 43.94 -12.55
C SER A 285 -1.91 42.62 -11.81
N VAL A 286 -2.01 42.65 -10.48
CA VAL A 286 -2.39 41.47 -9.68
C VAL A 286 -3.89 41.24 -9.86
N ARG A 287 -4.29 40.10 -10.45
CA ARG A 287 -5.68 39.64 -10.47
C ARG A 287 -5.93 38.79 -9.21
N SER A 288 -6.97 39.14 -8.46
CA SER A 288 -7.44 38.42 -7.27
C SER A 288 -8.03 37.04 -7.61
N HIS A 289 -8.24 36.21 -6.57
CA HIS A 289 -8.98 34.93 -6.50
C HIS A 289 -8.22 33.64 -6.89
N LYS A 290 -8.50 32.44 -6.34
CA LYS A 290 -9.53 31.99 -5.35
C LYS A 290 -9.23 30.58 -4.78
N ALA A 291 -9.69 30.33 -3.55
CA ALA A 291 -10.24 29.06 -3.02
C ALA A 291 -9.34 27.78 -2.98
N PRO A 292 -9.68 26.76 -2.15
CA PRO A 292 -9.01 25.46 -2.21
C PRO A 292 -9.11 24.83 -3.60
N VAL A 293 -7.97 24.38 -4.13
CA VAL A 293 -7.83 24.01 -5.54
C VAL A 293 -8.29 22.58 -5.78
N HIS A 294 -9.59 22.41 -6.04
CA HIS A 294 -10.11 21.22 -6.72
C HIS A 294 -9.29 20.95 -7.99
N LEU A 295 -8.59 19.81 -8.04
CA LEU A 295 -7.75 19.48 -9.19
C LEU A 295 -8.63 19.31 -10.45
N GLY A 296 -8.23 20.00 -11.53
CA GLY A 296 -8.94 19.95 -12.79
C GLY A 296 -8.91 18.55 -13.42
N PHE A 297 -9.91 18.25 -14.24
CA PHE A 297 -10.12 16.94 -14.89
C PHE A 297 -8.87 16.34 -15.54
N PHE A 298 -8.01 17.15 -16.16
CA PHE A 298 -6.74 16.69 -16.75
C PHE A 298 -5.54 16.71 -15.79
N GLN A 299 -5.60 17.47 -14.70
CA GLN A 299 -4.50 17.61 -13.74
C GLN A 299 -4.34 16.33 -12.91
N VAL A 300 -5.43 15.71 -12.41
CA VAL A 300 -5.35 14.48 -11.60
C VAL A 300 -4.67 13.31 -12.34
N VAL A 301 -4.83 13.23 -13.66
CA VAL A 301 -4.18 12.19 -14.51
C VAL A 301 -2.70 12.50 -14.78
N ALA A 302 -2.33 13.78 -14.79
CA ALA A 302 -0.95 14.23 -14.95
C ALA A 302 -0.14 14.17 -13.65
N ASP A 303 -0.81 14.29 -12.51
CA ASP A 303 -0.21 14.28 -11.17
C ASP A 303 0.39 12.91 -10.83
N PRO A 304 1.69 12.82 -10.49
CA PRO A 304 2.32 11.57 -10.08
C PRO A 304 1.67 10.88 -8.86
N LEU A 305 1.07 11.65 -7.95
CA LEU A 305 0.48 11.13 -6.70
C LEU A 305 -0.81 10.35 -6.96
N TYR A 306 -1.77 10.94 -7.67
CA TYR A 306 -3.09 10.33 -7.89
C TYR A 306 -3.12 9.33 -9.05
N ARG A 307 -2.11 9.35 -9.93
CA ARG A 307 -2.06 8.49 -11.14
C ARG A 307 -2.13 6.98 -10.86
N PRO A 308 -1.48 6.39 -9.83
CA PRO A 308 -1.62 4.96 -9.52
C PRO A 308 -3.07 4.59 -9.14
N ALA A 309 -3.71 5.39 -8.28
CA ALA A 309 -5.10 5.21 -7.88
C ALA A 309 -6.08 5.30 -9.06
N ILE A 310 -5.91 6.29 -9.95
CA ILE A 310 -6.70 6.38 -11.19
C ILE A 310 -6.52 5.12 -12.04
N VAL A 311 -5.29 4.63 -12.23
CA VAL A 311 -5.05 3.40 -13.01
C VAL A 311 -5.73 2.19 -12.39
N ALA A 312 -5.69 2.05 -11.06
CA ALA A 312 -6.37 0.97 -10.33
C ALA A 312 -7.91 1.02 -10.55
N VAL A 313 -8.55 2.15 -10.26
CA VAL A 313 -10.01 2.29 -10.33
C VAL A 313 -10.53 2.24 -11.77
N VAL A 314 -9.85 2.89 -12.73
CA VAL A 314 -10.16 2.77 -14.17
C VAL A 314 -10.05 1.31 -14.62
N GLY A 315 -9.01 0.59 -14.20
CA GLY A 315 -8.85 -0.82 -14.51
C GLY A 315 -9.97 -1.70 -13.96
N ILE A 316 -10.41 -1.46 -12.72
CA ILE A 316 -11.57 -2.15 -12.12
C ILE A 316 -12.87 -1.83 -12.89
N MET A 317 -13.12 -0.56 -13.23
CA MET A 317 -14.30 -0.14 -13.99
C MET A 317 -14.33 -0.73 -15.41
N VAL A 318 -13.16 -0.98 -16.02
CA VAL A 318 -13.03 -1.69 -17.30
C VAL A 318 -13.28 -3.19 -17.10
N ALA A 319 -12.69 -3.81 -16.07
CA ALA A 319 -12.89 -5.22 -15.73
C ALA A 319 -14.36 -5.57 -15.47
N GLN A 320 -15.09 -4.72 -14.74
CA GLN A 320 -16.53 -4.87 -14.46
C GLN A 320 -17.34 -5.15 -15.74
N GLN A 321 -17.01 -4.46 -16.83
CA GLN A 321 -17.74 -4.58 -18.10
C GLN A 321 -17.19 -5.71 -18.98
N PHE A 322 -15.86 -5.86 -19.08
CA PHE A 322 -15.24 -6.92 -19.88
C PHE A 322 -15.35 -8.34 -19.27
N CYS A 323 -15.74 -8.48 -17.99
CA CYS A 323 -16.22 -9.75 -17.46
C CYS A 323 -17.58 -10.17 -18.06
N GLY A 324 -18.29 -9.27 -18.75
CA GLY A 324 -19.40 -9.60 -19.66
C GLY A 324 -20.82 -9.37 -19.12
N ILE A 325 -21.01 -8.68 -17.98
CA ILE A 325 -22.33 -8.54 -17.31
C ILE A 325 -23.44 -7.98 -18.22
N ASN A 326 -23.14 -6.97 -19.04
CA ASN A 326 -24.11 -6.38 -19.96
C ASN A 326 -24.60 -7.36 -21.05
N SER A 327 -23.80 -8.38 -21.41
CA SER A 327 -24.24 -9.40 -22.37
C SER A 327 -25.47 -10.18 -21.87
N ILE A 328 -25.57 -10.37 -20.56
CA ILE A 328 -26.71 -11.02 -19.91
C ILE A 328 -27.81 -10.00 -19.66
N ILE A 329 -27.52 -8.89 -18.96
CA ILE A 329 -28.55 -7.91 -18.56
C ILE A 329 -29.28 -7.27 -19.75
N MET A 330 -28.60 -7.02 -20.88
CA MET A 330 -29.20 -6.38 -22.05
C MET A 330 -29.80 -7.37 -23.08
N TYR A 331 -29.33 -8.61 -23.14
CA TYR A 331 -29.70 -9.57 -24.21
C TYR A 331 -30.24 -10.93 -23.73
N SER A 332 -30.39 -11.17 -22.43
CA SER A 332 -30.87 -12.43 -21.81
C SER A 332 -32.06 -13.05 -22.52
N VAL A 333 -33.10 -12.27 -22.83
CA VAL A 333 -34.35 -12.75 -23.45
C VAL A 333 -34.08 -13.35 -24.82
N SER A 334 -33.19 -12.74 -25.60
CA SER A 334 -32.82 -13.19 -26.95
C SER A 334 -31.87 -14.39 -26.91
N LEU A 335 -30.93 -14.44 -25.95
CA LEU A 335 -29.92 -15.49 -25.85
C LEU A 335 -30.48 -16.80 -25.27
N LEU A 336 -31.44 -16.69 -24.34
CA LEU A 336 -31.99 -17.83 -23.61
C LEU A 336 -33.31 -18.37 -24.23
N ALA A 337 -33.85 -17.71 -25.26
CA ALA A 337 -35.07 -18.13 -25.98
C ALA A 337 -34.98 -19.53 -26.60
N ASP A 338 -33.83 -19.91 -27.16
CA ASP A 338 -33.60 -21.26 -27.71
C ASP A 338 -33.28 -22.30 -26.63
N LEU A 339 -32.86 -21.83 -25.45
CA LEU A 339 -32.15 -22.65 -24.46
C LEU A 339 -33.08 -23.25 -23.41
N LEU A 340 -34.18 -22.60 -22.99
CA LEU A 340 -35.10 -23.15 -21.98
C LEU A 340 -36.57 -23.25 -22.45
N PRO A 341 -37.36 -24.20 -21.90
CA PRO A 341 -38.80 -24.28 -22.13
C PRO A 341 -39.62 -23.29 -21.29
N ILE A 342 -38.99 -22.63 -20.31
CA ILE A 342 -39.57 -21.54 -19.53
C ILE A 342 -39.52 -20.26 -20.38
N SER A 343 -40.56 -19.43 -20.35
CA SER A 343 -40.56 -18.13 -21.04
C SER A 343 -39.34 -17.30 -20.63
N SER A 344 -38.47 -16.92 -21.58
CA SER A 344 -37.17 -16.27 -21.31
C SER A 344 -37.28 -14.92 -20.58
N ALA A 345 -38.43 -14.26 -20.64
CA ALA A 345 -38.76 -13.08 -19.81
C ALA A 345 -38.87 -13.41 -18.31
N LEU A 346 -39.46 -14.55 -17.94
CA LEU A 346 -39.59 -14.98 -16.53
C LEU A 346 -38.22 -15.41 -15.96
N LEU A 347 -37.39 -16.07 -16.77
CA LEU A 347 -35.99 -16.35 -16.44
C LEU A 347 -35.20 -15.05 -16.22
N THR A 348 -35.44 -14.03 -17.05
CA THR A 348 -34.81 -12.71 -16.93
C THR A 348 -35.19 -12.01 -15.63
N ILE A 349 -36.48 -12.06 -15.23
CA ILE A 349 -36.92 -11.59 -13.91
C ILE A 349 -36.20 -12.35 -12.78
N LEU A 350 -36.11 -13.69 -12.86
CA LEU A 350 -35.42 -14.50 -11.85
C LEU A 350 -33.95 -14.11 -11.67
N ILE A 351 -33.24 -13.85 -12.79
CA ILE A 351 -31.85 -13.36 -12.77
C ILE A 351 -31.75 -12.04 -11.99
N SER A 352 -32.68 -11.10 -12.17
CA SER A 352 -32.67 -9.81 -11.47
C SER A 352 -33.11 -9.91 -10.01
N VAL A 353 -34.00 -10.85 -9.66
CA VAL A 353 -34.32 -11.17 -8.27
C VAL A 353 -33.08 -11.72 -7.54
N VAL A 354 -32.33 -12.64 -8.17
CA VAL A 354 -31.07 -13.16 -7.61
C VAL A 354 -30.03 -12.05 -7.49
N ASN A 355 -29.86 -11.19 -8.51
CA ASN A 355 -28.94 -10.05 -8.48
C ASN A 355 -29.22 -9.11 -7.29
N LEU A 356 -30.49 -8.72 -7.12
CA LEU A 356 -30.92 -7.84 -6.03
C LEU A 356 -30.73 -8.50 -4.66
N GLY A 357 -31.18 -9.75 -4.49
CA GLY A 357 -31.05 -10.50 -3.24
C GLY A 357 -29.59 -10.69 -2.82
N MET A 358 -28.72 -11.08 -3.76
CA MET A 358 -27.28 -11.25 -3.52
C MET A 358 -26.59 -9.90 -3.23
N THR A 359 -26.97 -8.82 -3.91
CA THR A 359 -26.39 -7.49 -3.65
C THR A 359 -26.73 -7.00 -2.23
N ILE A 360 -27.95 -7.24 -1.76
CA ILE A 360 -28.35 -6.91 -0.38
C ILE A 360 -27.59 -7.82 0.61
N ALA A 361 -27.56 -9.13 0.38
CA ALA A 361 -26.89 -10.09 1.26
C ALA A 361 -25.37 -9.86 1.36
N CYS A 362 -24.71 -9.49 0.27
CA CYS A 362 -23.28 -9.21 0.21
C CYS A 362 -22.91 -7.76 0.55
N SER A 363 -23.88 -6.86 0.78
CA SER A 363 -23.59 -5.45 1.12
C SER A 363 -22.66 -5.25 2.35
N PRO A 364 -22.69 -6.07 3.42
CA PRO A 364 -21.76 -5.94 4.55
C PRO A 364 -20.43 -6.69 4.35
N LEU A 365 -20.20 -7.29 3.18
CA LEU A 365 -19.04 -8.16 2.93
C LEU A 365 -17.73 -7.38 2.66
N PRO A 366 -17.70 -6.25 1.92
CA PRO A 366 -16.48 -5.46 1.71
C PRO A 366 -15.85 -4.94 3.01
N ASP A 367 -16.67 -4.62 4.01
CA ASP A 367 -16.21 -4.17 5.34
C ASP A 367 -15.69 -5.34 6.21
N ARG A 368 -16.12 -6.58 5.92
CA ARG A 368 -15.63 -7.78 6.60
C ARG A 368 -14.39 -8.39 5.95
N LEU A 369 -14.43 -8.67 4.65
CA LEU A 369 -13.35 -9.40 3.93
C LEU A 369 -12.30 -8.50 3.28
N GLY A 370 -12.55 -7.20 3.16
CA GLY A 370 -11.72 -6.29 2.37
C GLY A 370 -12.23 -6.12 0.94
N ARG A 371 -11.97 -4.94 0.37
CA ARG A 371 -12.43 -4.53 -0.95
C ARG A 371 -11.74 -5.34 -2.06
N LYS A 372 -10.43 -5.57 -1.95
CA LYS A 372 -9.62 -6.34 -2.91
C LYS A 372 -10.06 -7.80 -2.94
N THR A 373 -10.28 -8.39 -1.77
CA THR A 373 -10.78 -9.77 -1.61
C THR A 373 -12.13 -9.96 -2.31
N CYS A 374 -13.09 -9.06 -2.08
CA CYS A 374 -14.42 -9.15 -2.70
C CYS A 374 -14.36 -9.00 -4.24
N LEU A 375 -13.50 -8.12 -4.77
CA LEU A 375 -13.27 -7.99 -6.22
C LEU A 375 -12.71 -9.29 -6.82
N LEU A 376 -11.70 -9.91 -6.19
CA LEU A 376 -11.10 -11.15 -6.69
C LEU A 376 -12.09 -12.33 -6.68
N ILE A 377 -12.84 -12.52 -5.60
CA ILE A 377 -13.91 -13.55 -5.52
C ILE A 377 -14.94 -13.34 -6.63
N SER A 378 -15.34 -12.08 -6.86
CA SER A 378 -16.32 -11.71 -7.90
C SER A 378 -15.81 -12.02 -9.32
N ILE A 379 -14.59 -11.59 -9.66
CA ILE A 379 -13.98 -11.82 -10.98
C ILE A 379 -13.79 -13.33 -11.25
N ILE A 380 -13.25 -14.08 -10.28
CA ILE A 380 -12.98 -15.51 -10.42
C ILE A 380 -14.30 -16.30 -10.54
N GLY A 381 -15.31 -15.96 -9.74
CA GLY A 381 -16.64 -16.56 -9.79
C GLY A 381 -17.39 -16.27 -11.09
N GLN A 382 -17.26 -15.06 -11.65
CA GLN A 382 -17.80 -14.74 -12.98
C GLN A 382 -17.04 -15.46 -14.10
N GLY A 383 -15.71 -15.51 -14.04
CA GLY A 383 -14.88 -16.20 -15.04
C GLY A 383 -15.18 -17.69 -15.13
N SER A 384 -15.27 -18.38 -13.99
CA SER A 384 -15.63 -19.80 -13.93
C SER A 384 -17.08 -20.04 -14.39
N SER A 385 -18.03 -19.20 -13.95
CA SER A 385 -19.43 -19.29 -14.41
C SER A 385 -19.57 -19.05 -15.91
N SER A 386 -18.77 -18.15 -16.49
CA SER A 386 -18.72 -17.89 -17.94
C SER A 386 -18.14 -19.09 -18.71
N PHE A 387 -17.10 -19.74 -18.18
CA PHE A 387 -16.56 -20.97 -18.75
C PHE A 387 -17.58 -22.11 -18.75
N VAL A 388 -18.27 -22.33 -17.61
CA VAL A 388 -19.34 -23.33 -17.50
C VAL A 388 -20.53 -22.99 -18.42
N LEU A 389 -20.87 -21.72 -18.58
CA LEU A 389 -21.90 -21.28 -19.52
C LEU A 389 -21.50 -21.58 -20.97
N ALA A 390 -20.28 -21.23 -21.39
CA ALA A 390 -19.76 -21.52 -22.72
C ALA A 390 -19.81 -23.04 -23.02
N PHE A 391 -19.29 -23.85 -22.10
CA PHE A 391 -19.32 -25.30 -22.17
C PHE A 391 -20.76 -25.83 -22.27
N SER A 392 -21.66 -25.40 -21.38
CA SER A 392 -23.04 -25.89 -21.35
C SER A 392 -23.82 -25.58 -22.63
N ILE A 393 -23.56 -24.45 -23.30
CA ILE A 393 -24.21 -24.12 -24.58
C ILE A 393 -23.63 -24.97 -25.71
N VAL A 394 -22.30 -25.14 -25.78
CA VAL A 394 -21.63 -25.97 -26.81
C VAL A 394 -22.07 -27.43 -26.73
N TYR A 395 -22.19 -28.00 -25.52
CA TYR A 395 -22.65 -29.37 -25.30
C TYR A 395 -24.19 -29.50 -25.15
N GLY A 396 -24.95 -28.42 -25.32
CA GLY A 396 -26.42 -28.44 -25.30
C GLY A 396 -27.08 -28.71 -23.94
N ILE A 397 -26.35 -28.57 -22.83
CA ILE A 397 -26.79 -28.91 -21.46
C ILE A 397 -27.64 -27.76 -20.88
N LYS A 398 -28.90 -27.69 -21.34
CA LYS A 398 -29.86 -26.59 -21.10
C LYS A 398 -30.01 -26.18 -19.62
N MET A 399 -30.15 -27.12 -18.69
CA MET A 399 -30.29 -26.81 -17.26
C MET A 399 -29.01 -26.21 -16.66
N LEU A 400 -27.83 -26.70 -17.07
CA LEU A 400 -26.55 -26.17 -16.61
C LEU A 400 -26.33 -24.73 -17.09
N SER A 401 -26.77 -24.40 -18.31
CA SER A 401 -26.75 -23.02 -18.81
C SER A 401 -27.58 -22.06 -17.96
N ALA A 402 -28.76 -22.48 -17.50
CA ALA A 402 -29.60 -21.67 -16.62
C ALA A 402 -28.93 -21.42 -15.26
N ILE A 403 -28.36 -22.48 -14.65
CA ILE A 403 -27.67 -22.42 -13.37
C ILE A 403 -26.41 -21.55 -13.47
N ALA A 404 -25.62 -21.70 -14.54
CA ALA A 404 -24.40 -20.92 -14.77
C ALA A 404 -24.69 -19.41 -14.94
N VAL A 405 -25.78 -19.03 -15.60
CA VAL A 405 -26.21 -17.62 -15.70
C VAL A 405 -26.60 -17.06 -14.33
N LEU A 406 -27.29 -17.83 -13.48
CA LEU A 406 -27.66 -17.40 -12.14
C LEU A 406 -26.43 -17.22 -11.24
N PHE A 407 -25.48 -18.16 -11.26
CA PHE A 407 -24.22 -18.02 -10.51
C PHE A 407 -23.34 -16.87 -11.03
N PHE A 408 -23.24 -16.68 -12.34
CA PHE A 408 -22.51 -15.55 -12.93
C PHE A 408 -23.02 -14.21 -12.39
N VAL A 409 -24.35 -14.03 -12.31
CA VAL A 409 -24.95 -12.79 -11.80
C VAL A 409 -24.89 -12.70 -10.26
N ALA A 410 -24.95 -13.84 -9.55
CA ALA A 410 -24.68 -13.87 -8.12
C ALA A 410 -23.25 -13.43 -7.77
N PHE A 411 -22.23 -13.93 -8.49
CA PHE A 411 -20.83 -13.54 -8.27
C PHE A 411 -20.53 -12.09 -8.64
N PHE A 412 -21.22 -11.50 -9.63
CA PHE A 412 -21.14 -10.06 -9.89
C PHE A 412 -21.49 -9.22 -8.65
N ALA A 413 -22.58 -9.58 -7.96
CA ALA A 413 -23.08 -8.87 -6.79
C ALA A 413 -22.16 -8.93 -5.56
N VAL A 414 -21.24 -9.92 -5.49
CA VAL A 414 -20.29 -10.09 -4.37
C VAL A 414 -19.23 -8.98 -4.33
N GLY A 415 -18.85 -8.40 -5.47
CA GLY A 415 -17.73 -7.46 -5.53
C GLY A 415 -17.79 -6.47 -6.68
N LEU A 416 -17.78 -6.96 -7.92
CA LEU A 416 -17.75 -6.10 -9.12
C LEU A 416 -18.97 -5.18 -9.25
N GLY A 417 -20.11 -5.51 -8.63
CA GLY A 417 -21.23 -4.58 -8.49
C GLY A 417 -20.90 -3.38 -7.59
N PRO A 418 -20.86 -3.55 -6.25
CA PRO A 418 -20.78 -2.42 -5.32
C PRO A 418 -19.38 -1.83 -5.11
N VAL A 419 -18.32 -2.64 -5.09
CA VAL A 419 -16.97 -2.19 -4.65
C VAL A 419 -16.35 -1.10 -5.54
N PRO A 420 -16.48 -1.11 -6.89
CA PRO A 420 -15.83 -0.10 -7.73
C PRO A 420 -16.26 1.34 -7.41
N PHE A 421 -17.53 1.55 -7.05
CA PHE A 421 -18.06 2.88 -6.70
C PHE A 421 -17.55 3.39 -5.35
N ILE A 422 -17.37 2.47 -4.38
CA ILE A 422 -16.86 2.77 -3.03
C ILE A 422 -15.37 3.11 -3.11
N MET A 423 -14.58 2.21 -3.70
CA MET A 423 -13.12 2.34 -3.79
C MET A 423 -12.68 3.60 -4.58
N ALA A 424 -13.48 4.04 -5.55
CA ALA A 424 -13.27 5.28 -6.31
C ALA A 424 -13.33 6.57 -5.46
N SER A 425 -13.81 6.49 -4.21
CA SER A 425 -13.77 7.56 -3.20
C SER A 425 -12.92 7.25 -1.97
N GLU A 426 -12.34 6.04 -1.88
CA GLU A 426 -11.38 5.66 -0.82
C GLU A 426 -9.92 5.88 -1.26
N LEU A 427 -9.63 5.83 -2.57
CA LEU A 427 -8.27 5.90 -3.13
C LEU A 427 -7.78 7.32 -3.52
N VAL A 428 -8.58 8.36 -3.32
CA VAL A 428 -8.19 9.76 -3.63
C VAL A 428 -8.88 10.73 -2.66
N GLY A 429 -8.18 11.82 -2.30
CA GLY A 429 -8.73 12.87 -1.44
C GLY A 429 -9.88 13.67 -2.08
N GLN A 430 -10.65 14.37 -1.23
CA GLN A 430 -11.90 15.05 -1.57
C GLN A 430 -11.74 16.13 -2.65
N GLU A 431 -10.56 16.73 -2.74
CA GLU A 431 -10.12 17.66 -3.77
C GLU A 431 -10.14 17.04 -5.18
N ALA A 432 -9.91 15.71 -5.28
CA ALA A 432 -9.74 14.96 -6.52
C ALA A 432 -10.90 13.98 -6.85
N VAL A 433 -11.67 13.48 -5.87
CA VAL A 433 -12.73 12.44 -6.08
C VAL A 433 -13.60 12.71 -7.29
N GLY A 434 -14.15 13.93 -7.44
CA GLY A 434 -15.09 14.26 -8.53
C GLY A 434 -14.48 14.14 -9.95
N ALA A 435 -13.18 14.40 -10.10
CA ALA A 435 -12.47 14.23 -11.36
C ALA A 435 -12.09 12.77 -11.60
N THR A 436 -11.62 12.06 -10.56
CA THR A 436 -11.33 10.61 -10.62
C THR A 436 -12.57 9.80 -10.99
N GLN A 437 -13.69 10.00 -10.29
CA GLN A 437 -14.98 9.37 -10.60
C GLN A 437 -15.39 9.62 -12.07
N SER A 438 -15.21 10.84 -12.57
CA SER A 438 -15.54 11.18 -13.97
C SER A 438 -14.71 10.38 -14.99
N TRP A 439 -13.41 10.17 -14.74
CA TRP A 439 -12.58 9.30 -15.60
C TRP A 439 -12.96 7.82 -15.48
N CYS A 440 -13.21 7.36 -14.26
CA CYS A 440 -13.54 5.96 -13.97
C CYS A 440 -14.87 5.56 -14.59
N LEU A 441 -15.91 6.40 -14.47
CA LEU A 441 -17.18 6.19 -15.14
C LEU A 441 -17.13 6.45 -16.66
N ALA A 442 -16.31 7.38 -17.16
CA ALA A 442 -16.10 7.51 -18.61
C ALA A 442 -15.52 6.23 -19.22
N ALA A 443 -14.51 5.63 -18.56
CA ALA A 443 -13.98 4.32 -18.97
C ALA A 443 -15.03 3.20 -18.86
N ASN A 444 -15.88 3.23 -17.82
CA ASN A 444 -16.99 2.30 -17.66
C ASN A 444 -18.03 2.42 -18.80
N TYR A 445 -18.42 3.64 -19.19
CA TYR A 445 -19.35 3.86 -20.31
C TYR A 445 -18.74 3.50 -21.67
N VAL A 446 -17.44 3.74 -21.88
CA VAL A 446 -16.73 3.28 -23.10
C VAL A 446 -16.69 1.75 -23.17
N ALA A 447 -16.30 1.07 -22.09
CA ALA A 447 -16.30 -0.40 -22.04
C ALA A 447 -17.71 -0.99 -22.20
N THR A 448 -18.71 -0.37 -21.56
CA THR A 448 -20.14 -0.69 -21.71
C THR A 448 -20.61 -0.57 -23.16
N PHE A 449 -20.28 0.54 -23.83
CA PHE A 449 -20.59 0.75 -25.25
C PHE A 449 -19.93 -0.29 -26.14
N ILE A 450 -18.64 -0.60 -25.91
CA ILE A 450 -17.93 -1.63 -26.67
C ILE A 450 -18.62 -3.00 -26.51
N VAL A 451 -18.91 -3.41 -25.28
CA VAL A 451 -19.59 -4.69 -25.01
C VAL A 451 -20.98 -4.71 -25.66
N ALA A 452 -21.82 -3.70 -25.44
CA ALA A 452 -23.17 -3.67 -26.00
C ALA A 452 -23.18 -3.65 -27.55
N GLN A 453 -22.38 -2.78 -28.17
CA GLN A 453 -22.40 -2.58 -29.62
C GLN A 453 -21.76 -3.74 -30.39
N PHE A 454 -20.68 -4.35 -29.86
CA PHE A 454 -19.94 -5.39 -30.58
C PHE A 454 -20.30 -6.82 -30.14
N PHE A 455 -20.90 -7.07 -28.97
CA PHE A 455 -21.27 -8.41 -28.54
C PHE A 455 -22.10 -9.20 -29.56
N PRO A 456 -23.18 -8.66 -30.18
CA PRO A 456 -23.96 -9.41 -31.16
C PRO A 456 -23.14 -9.76 -32.42
N ILE A 457 -22.25 -8.86 -32.83
CA ILE A 457 -21.39 -9.01 -34.02
C ILE A 457 -20.32 -10.08 -33.76
N VAL A 458 -19.62 -9.99 -32.63
CA VAL A 458 -18.57 -10.93 -32.21
C VAL A 458 -19.15 -12.32 -31.94
N ASN A 459 -20.30 -12.42 -31.27
CA ASN A 459 -20.99 -13.69 -31.03
C ASN A 459 -21.36 -14.37 -32.36
N THR A 460 -21.98 -13.65 -33.30
CA THR A 460 -22.32 -14.20 -34.63
C THR A 460 -21.07 -14.58 -35.42
N ALA A 461 -20.02 -13.75 -35.41
CA ALA A 461 -18.76 -14.04 -36.10
C ALA A 461 -18.07 -15.32 -35.56
N LEU A 462 -17.96 -15.46 -34.24
CA LEU A 462 -17.37 -16.64 -33.60
C LEU A 462 -18.20 -17.91 -33.84
N ASN A 463 -19.52 -17.83 -33.70
CA ASN A 463 -20.41 -18.96 -33.95
C ASN A 463 -20.36 -19.42 -35.43
N ASN A 464 -20.22 -18.49 -36.38
CA ASN A 464 -20.05 -18.82 -37.80
C ASN A 464 -18.65 -19.38 -38.12
N ALA A 465 -17.59 -18.90 -37.46
CA ALA A 465 -16.20 -19.28 -37.74
C ALA A 465 -15.79 -20.61 -37.09
N LEU A 466 -16.30 -20.91 -35.89
CA LEU A 466 -15.96 -22.13 -35.12
C LEU A 466 -17.05 -23.21 -35.19
N GLY A 467 -18.27 -22.84 -35.59
CA GLY A 467 -19.44 -23.72 -35.63
C GLY A 467 -20.10 -23.92 -34.26
N GLY A 468 -21.43 -23.86 -34.21
CA GLY A 468 -22.20 -24.02 -32.97
C GLY A 468 -22.65 -22.69 -32.35
N LYS A 469 -22.86 -22.67 -31.03
CA LYS A 469 -23.33 -21.50 -30.27
C LYS A 469 -22.54 -21.35 -28.97
N GLY A 470 -22.38 -20.11 -28.49
CA GLY A 470 -21.89 -19.82 -27.13
C GLY A 470 -20.39 -19.47 -27.01
N TRP A 471 -19.63 -19.51 -28.10
CA TRP A 471 -18.17 -19.31 -28.11
C TRP A 471 -17.70 -18.00 -27.46
N VAL A 472 -18.51 -16.94 -27.51
CA VAL A 472 -18.23 -15.64 -26.89
C VAL A 472 -18.02 -15.70 -25.37
N TYR A 473 -18.57 -16.71 -24.68
CA TYR A 473 -18.39 -16.85 -23.22
C TYR A 473 -17.01 -17.41 -22.82
N PHE A 474 -16.27 -18.06 -23.73
CA PHE A 474 -14.85 -18.37 -23.49
C PHE A 474 -13.98 -17.10 -23.54
N LEU A 475 -14.33 -16.14 -24.40
CA LEU A 475 -13.65 -14.83 -24.45
C LEU A 475 -13.85 -14.06 -23.14
N PHE A 476 -15.07 -14.01 -22.61
CA PHE A 476 -15.33 -13.40 -21.29
C PHE A 476 -14.61 -14.12 -20.14
N ALA A 477 -14.50 -15.46 -20.17
CA ALA A 477 -13.72 -16.20 -19.18
C ALA A 477 -12.21 -15.84 -19.22
N ALA A 478 -11.63 -15.68 -20.42
CA ALA A 478 -10.24 -15.24 -20.59
C ALA A 478 -10.03 -13.77 -20.15
N LEU A 479 -10.98 -12.88 -20.46
CA LEU A 479 -10.96 -11.49 -20.00
C LEU A 479 -11.06 -11.38 -18.47
N ALA A 480 -11.88 -12.22 -17.83
CA ALA A 480 -11.96 -12.32 -16.37
C ALA A 480 -10.64 -12.80 -15.75
N ALA A 481 -9.99 -13.82 -16.33
CA ALA A 481 -8.69 -14.31 -15.86
C ALA A 481 -7.60 -13.21 -15.90
N MET A 482 -7.52 -12.46 -17.00
CA MET A 482 -6.60 -11.31 -17.10
C MET A 482 -6.96 -10.19 -16.12
N SER A 483 -8.26 -9.96 -15.88
CA SER A 483 -8.74 -8.97 -14.90
C SER A 483 -8.37 -9.36 -13.46
N ALA A 484 -8.41 -10.64 -13.10
CA ALA A 484 -8.00 -11.11 -11.78
C ALA A 484 -6.50 -10.87 -11.53
N VAL A 485 -5.66 -11.10 -12.54
CA VAL A 485 -4.21 -10.80 -12.49
C VAL A 485 -3.95 -9.29 -12.39
N PHE A 486 -4.73 -8.46 -13.08
CA PHE A 486 -4.65 -7.00 -12.90
C PHE A 486 -5.00 -6.59 -11.46
N VAL A 487 -6.11 -7.09 -10.90
CA VAL A 487 -6.57 -6.72 -9.55
C VAL A 487 -5.62 -7.26 -8.47
N SER A 488 -5.05 -8.45 -8.62
CA SER A 488 -4.09 -8.97 -7.64
C SER A 488 -2.81 -8.12 -7.58
N TRP A 489 -2.30 -7.65 -8.73
CA TRP A 489 -1.05 -6.89 -8.82
C TRP A 489 -1.18 -5.36 -8.68
N ARG A 490 -2.30 -4.75 -9.08
CA ARG A 490 -2.40 -3.27 -9.26
C ARG A 490 -3.47 -2.57 -8.43
N VAL A 491 -4.23 -3.31 -7.62
CA VAL A 491 -5.22 -2.75 -6.70
C VAL A 491 -4.73 -2.97 -5.27
N PRO A 492 -4.56 -1.92 -4.44
CA PRO A 492 -4.27 -2.07 -3.01
C PRO A 492 -5.55 -2.48 -2.23
N GLU A 493 -5.41 -2.80 -0.95
CA GLU A 493 -6.56 -2.97 -0.05
C GLU A 493 -6.81 -1.65 0.71
N THR A 494 -8.08 -1.24 0.81
CA THR A 494 -8.50 0.01 1.46
C THR A 494 -9.14 -0.19 2.83
N LYS A 495 -9.53 -1.42 3.18
CA LYS A 495 -10.17 -1.72 4.48
C LYS A 495 -9.28 -1.36 5.66
N GLY A 496 -9.81 -0.54 6.58
CA GLY A 496 -9.18 -0.17 7.84
C GLY A 496 -8.15 0.96 7.74
N LYS A 497 -8.02 1.57 6.56
CA LYS A 497 -7.25 2.80 6.33
C LYS A 497 -8.16 4.02 6.51
N LYS A 498 -7.63 5.09 7.12
CA LYS A 498 -8.43 6.26 7.51
C LYS A 498 -8.76 7.16 6.34
N ASP A 499 -7.75 7.48 5.55
CA ASP A 499 -7.79 8.45 4.45
C ASP A 499 -6.96 7.94 3.26
N ALA A 500 -7.05 8.63 2.11
CA ALA A 500 -6.39 8.19 0.89
C ALA A 500 -4.86 8.09 1.03
N ASP A 501 -4.23 9.00 1.77
CA ASP A 501 -2.78 9.02 1.99
C ASP A 501 -2.29 7.77 2.75
N ASP A 502 -3.06 7.33 3.75
CA ASP A 502 -2.82 6.11 4.54
C ASP A 502 -2.91 4.85 3.64
N VAL A 503 -3.71 4.87 2.56
CA VAL A 503 -3.70 3.81 1.53
C VAL A 503 -2.51 3.96 0.58
N HIS A 504 -2.16 5.18 0.19
CA HIS A 504 -1.04 5.46 -0.72
C HIS A 504 0.29 4.97 -0.14
N ASP A 505 0.58 5.28 1.13
CA ASP A 505 1.78 4.83 1.83
C ASP A 505 1.87 3.29 1.84
N ALA A 506 0.80 2.60 2.25
CA ALA A 506 0.73 1.14 2.22
C ALA A 506 0.79 0.54 0.79
N SER A 507 0.42 1.31 -0.24
CA SER A 507 0.56 0.90 -1.64
C SER A 507 1.99 1.07 -2.17
N LEU A 508 2.74 2.04 -1.63
CA LEU A 508 4.16 2.25 -1.95
C LEU A 508 5.00 1.11 -1.36
N ASP A 509 4.77 0.74 -0.10
CA ASP A 509 5.40 -0.43 0.55
C ASP A 509 5.23 -1.71 -0.30
N ALA A 510 3.99 -2.01 -0.71
CA ALA A 510 3.68 -3.19 -1.51
C ALA A 510 4.27 -3.16 -2.93
N VAL A 511 4.54 -1.98 -3.50
CA VAL A 511 5.23 -1.85 -4.80
C VAL A 511 6.74 -2.09 -4.63
N TYR A 512 7.34 -1.60 -3.53
CA TYR A 512 8.74 -1.89 -3.20
C TYR A 512 8.97 -3.40 -3.01
N ASP A 513 8.10 -4.11 -2.31
CA ASP A 513 8.18 -5.58 -2.19
C ASP A 513 8.14 -6.30 -3.55
N VAL A 514 7.30 -5.86 -4.49
CA VAL A 514 7.21 -6.49 -5.82
C VAL A 514 8.43 -6.19 -6.69
N GLU A 515 9.02 -4.99 -6.61
CA GLU A 515 10.31 -4.72 -7.29
C GLU A 515 11.47 -5.49 -6.63
N VAL A 516 11.46 -5.66 -5.30
CA VAL A 516 12.43 -6.48 -4.55
C VAL A 516 12.31 -7.97 -4.94
N VAL A 517 11.10 -8.53 -5.02
CA VAL A 517 10.89 -9.91 -5.50
C VAL A 517 11.29 -10.06 -6.97
N GLY A 518 11.01 -9.07 -7.82
CA GLY A 518 11.47 -9.04 -9.21
C GLY A 518 13.01 -9.05 -9.32
N HIS A 519 13.69 -8.25 -8.49
CA HIS A 519 15.15 -8.26 -8.39
C HIS A 519 15.71 -9.56 -7.81
N LEU A 520 15.09 -10.14 -6.78
CA LEU A 520 15.50 -11.42 -6.19
C LEU A 520 15.41 -12.56 -7.22
N VAL A 521 14.34 -12.65 -8.01
CA VAL A 521 14.21 -13.65 -9.08
C VAL A 521 15.25 -13.42 -10.19
N ALA A 522 15.54 -12.17 -10.55
CA ALA A 522 16.60 -11.84 -11.50
C ALA A 522 18.00 -12.16 -10.97
N MET A 523 18.26 -11.94 -9.67
CA MET A 523 19.53 -12.24 -9.01
C MET A 523 19.73 -13.74 -8.79
N ASP A 524 18.68 -14.51 -8.53
CA ASP A 524 18.75 -15.97 -8.44
C ASP A 524 19.03 -16.61 -9.82
N LEU A 525 18.38 -16.10 -10.88
CA LEU A 525 18.71 -16.46 -12.26
C LEU A 525 20.17 -16.10 -12.63
N ALA A 526 20.70 -14.99 -12.12
CA ALA A 526 22.10 -14.60 -12.33
C ALA A 526 23.09 -15.48 -11.54
N ARG A 527 22.79 -15.81 -10.27
CA ARG A 527 23.61 -16.72 -9.44
C ARG A 527 23.78 -18.10 -10.08
N ARG A 528 22.67 -18.70 -10.54
CA ARG A 528 22.67 -19.98 -11.27
C ARG A 528 23.54 -19.99 -12.54
N GLY A 529 23.90 -18.82 -13.09
CA GLY A 529 24.85 -18.66 -14.18
C GLY A 529 26.31 -18.47 -13.75
N ALA A 530 26.57 -17.92 -12.56
CA ALA A 530 27.90 -17.65 -12.04
C ALA A 530 28.59 -18.91 -11.48
N ASP A 531 27.84 -19.79 -10.83
CA ASP A 531 28.35 -20.99 -10.14
C ASP A 531 28.94 -22.08 -11.06
N ARG A 532 28.99 -21.83 -12.38
CA ARG A 532 29.62 -22.69 -13.39
C ARG A 532 30.95 -22.18 -13.95
N LEU A 533 31.46 -21.03 -13.47
CA LEU A 533 32.63 -20.36 -14.06
C LEU A 533 33.88 -20.28 -13.16
N PHE A 534 33.84 -20.81 -11.95
CA PHE A 534 34.99 -20.83 -11.04
C PHE A 534 35.40 -22.25 -10.62
N GLN A 535 36.42 -22.78 -11.30
CA GLN A 535 37.34 -23.79 -10.75
C GLN A 535 38.79 -23.27 -10.87
N PRO A 536 39.68 -23.57 -9.92
CA PRO A 536 40.95 -22.86 -9.75
C PRO A 536 42.04 -23.31 -10.75
N GLY A 537 42.81 -22.35 -11.28
CA GLY A 537 43.76 -22.59 -12.37
C GLY A 537 45.12 -21.87 -12.23
N HIS A 538 45.98 -22.39 -11.34
CA HIS A 538 47.42 -22.10 -11.24
C HIS A 538 47.86 -20.69 -10.81
N ALA A 539 49.08 -20.61 -10.27
CA ALA A 539 49.68 -19.41 -9.68
C ALA A 539 51.05 -19.08 -10.29
N ALA A 540 51.36 -17.78 -10.35
CA ALA A 540 52.70 -17.21 -10.51
C ALA A 540 52.72 -15.82 -9.82
N ALA A 541 53.89 -15.38 -9.36
CA ALA A 541 54.01 -14.24 -8.42
C ALA A 541 54.77 -13.02 -9.08
N PRO A 542 55.37 -12.05 -8.36
CA PRO A 542 55.14 -10.62 -8.65
C PRO A 542 56.39 -9.86 -9.15
N HIS A 543 56.29 -8.54 -9.38
CA HIS A 543 57.38 -7.55 -9.17
C HIS A 543 56.89 -6.07 -9.29
N ASP A 544 57.08 -5.31 -8.21
CA ASP A 544 57.79 -4.02 -8.07
C ASP A 544 57.53 -2.79 -9.01
N ASP A 545 56.87 -1.78 -8.42
CA ASP A 545 57.35 -0.41 -8.12
C ASP A 545 57.68 0.72 -9.15
N ALA A 546 57.37 1.94 -8.67
CA ALA A 546 58.07 3.24 -8.83
C ALA A 546 57.83 4.22 -10.04
N ALA A 547 56.85 5.13 -9.83
CA ALA A 547 57.03 6.60 -9.76
C ALA A 547 57.09 7.56 -11.00
N HIS A 548 56.86 8.86 -10.69
CA HIS A 548 57.18 10.12 -11.42
C HIS A 548 56.34 10.67 -12.61
N VAL A 549 55.16 11.25 -12.30
CA VAL A 549 54.91 12.72 -12.27
C VAL A 549 55.74 13.67 -13.20
N ARG A 550 55.16 14.21 -14.31
CA ARG A 550 54.91 15.67 -14.58
C ARG A 550 54.47 16.09 -16.02
N LEU A 551 53.42 16.93 -16.08
CA LEU A 551 53.17 18.14 -16.92
C LEU A 551 53.23 18.15 -18.48
N LEU A 552 52.08 18.57 -19.06
CA LEU A 552 51.87 19.57 -20.14
C LEU A 552 52.27 19.31 -21.62
N GLN A 553 51.35 19.70 -22.53
CA GLN A 553 51.49 20.51 -23.79
C GLN A 553 52.67 20.18 -24.76
N GLN A 554 52.51 20.03 -26.08
CA GLN A 554 51.45 20.40 -27.05
C GLN A 554 51.58 19.54 -28.36
N PRO A 555 50.70 19.67 -29.39
CA PRO A 555 50.70 18.85 -30.63
C PRO A 555 51.42 19.57 -31.80
N PRO A 556 51.27 19.23 -33.12
CA PRO A 556 50.71 18.02 -33.80
C PRO A 556 51.59 17.41 -34.94
N GLY A 557 51.20 16.23 -35.44
CA GLY A 557 51.50 15.73 -36.80
C GLY A 557 52.69 14.75 -36.92
N ARG A 558 52.78 13.89 -37.96
CA ARG A 558 51.93 13.69 -39.17
C ARG A 558 51.95 12.21 -39.58
N GLY A 559 50.83 11.69 -40.09
CA GLY A 559 50.77 10.40 -40.79
C GLY A 559 49.35 10.01 -41.21
N ALA A 560 49.16 9.57 -42.46
CA ALA A 560 47.93 9.02 -43.06
C ALA A 560 46.66 9.93 -43.10
N GLU A 561 46.58 10.73 -44.17
CA GLU A 561 45.34 11.00 -44.94
C GLU A 561 45.45 10.24 -46.29
N PRO A 562 44.45 10.24 -47.21
CA PRO A 562 43.08 10.81 -47.18
C PRO A 562 42.03 9.66 -47.02
N VAL A 563 40.77 9.59 -47.50
CA VAL A 563 39.92 10.25 -48.52
C VAL A 563 38.44 10.07 -48.08
N ALA A 564 37.47 10.97 -48.26
CA ALA A 564 37.41 12.44 -48.44
C ALA A 564 35.94 12.91 -48.20
N ASN A 565 35.63 14.19 -48.44
CA ASN A 565 34.30 14.78 -48.24
C ASN A 565 33.29 14.49 -49.36
N LEU A 566 31.98 14.58 -49.04
CA LEU A 566 31.07 15.36 -49.89
C LEU A 566 30.00 16.16 -49.09
N VAL A 567 30.25 17.47 -49.00
CA VAL A 567 29.32 18.62 -49.01
C VAL A 567 27.90 18.46 -48.44
N GLY A 568 27.52 19.38 -47.54
CA GLY A 568 26.11 19.71 -47.26
C GLY A 568 25.68 21.09 -47.79
N ARG A 569 24.36 21.28 -47.88
CA ARG A 569 23.55 22.53 -48.12
C ARG A 569 22.94 22.76 -49.53
N GLN A 570 21.69 23.27 -49.48
CA GLN A 570 20.96 24.15 -50.42
C GLN A 570 20.33 23.63 -51.74
N ALA A 571 19.06 23.21 -51.65
CA ALA A 571 17.88 23.65 -52.45
C ALA A 571 16.62 23.21 -51.64
N VAL A 572 15.49 23.92 -51.46
CA VAL A 572 14.72 24.95 -52.20
C VAL A 572 13.84 24.39 -53.33
N HIS A 573 12.53 24.34 -53.03
CA HIS A 573 11.33 24.17 -53.89
C HIS A 573 11.22 23.01 -54.92
N LEU A 574 10.29 22.08 -54.62
CA LEU A 574 9.10 21.64 -55.42
C LEU A 574 9.24 21.14 -56.89
N PRO A 575 8.27 20.37 -57.44
CA PRO A 575 7.14 19.63 -56.82
C PRO A 575 7.04 18.14 -57.23
N GLY A 576 6.13 17.39 -56.59
CA GLY A 576 5.46 16.22 -57.19
C GLY A 576 5.95 14.83 -56.76
N GLY A 577 5.00 13.91 -56.51
CA GLY A 577 5.24 12.50 -56.15
C GLY A 577 4.37 12.05 -54.98
N GLU A 578 3.43 11.13 -55.21
CA GLU A 578 2.48 10.67 -54.17
C GLU A 578 3.06 9.64 -53.18
N PRO A 579 2.52 9.55 -51.95
CA PRO A 579 3.08 8.73 -50.89
C PRO A 579 2.57 7.28 -50.89
N ARG A 580 3.46 6.32 -50.64
CA ARG A 580 3.16 5.03 -50.00
C ARG A 580 4.26 4.69 -49.00
N GLY A 581 3.89 4.36 -47.77
CA GLY A 581 4.82 4.03 -46.70
C GLY A 581 4.73 2.57 -46.29
N GLU A 582 5.75 2.06 -45.59
CA GLU A 582 5.75 0.69 -45.07
C GLU A 582 6.47 0.57 -43.72
N GLY A 583 5.70 0.45 -42.64
CA GLY A 583 6.20 0.26 -41.27
C GLY A 583 6.71 -1.16 -40.98
N ALA A 584 7.41 -1.78 -41.93
CA ALA A 584 7.79 -3.19 -41.88
C ALA A 584 9.21 -3.49 -41.35
N GLY A 585 10.02 -2.45 -41.10
CA GLY A 585 11.43 -2.59 -40.69
C GLY A 585 11.61 -3.02 -39.23
N GLU A 586 11.12 -2.24 -38.27
CA GLU A 586 11.44 -2.40 -36.84
C GLU A 586 10.93 -3.72 -36.24
N LEU A 587 9.75 -4.20 -36.67
CA LEU A 587 9.21 -5.50 -36.25
C LEU A 587 10.14 -6.68 -36.62
N ARG A 588 10.82 -6.60 -37.78
CA ARG A 588 11.81 -7.61 -38.20
C ARG A 588 13.12 -7.53 -37.44
N ALA A 589 13.51 -6.35 -36.95
CA ALA A 589 14.66 -6.19 -36.07
C ALA A 589 14.38 -6.76 -34.65
N ARG A 590 13.15 -6.58 -34.14
CA ARG A 590 12.75 -7.04 -32.80
C ARG A 590 12.59 -8.56 -32.72
N ALA A 591 12.04 -9.19 -33.78
CA ALA A 591 11.88 -10.65 -33.85
C ALA A 591 13.22 -11.41 -33.76
N ARG A 592 14.28 -10.95 -34.46
CA ARG A 592 15.59 -11.62 -34.49
C ARG A 592 16.34 -11.64 -33.15
N ARG A 593 15.91 -10.86 -32.15
CA ARG A 593 16.47 -10.91 -30.79
C ARG A 593 15.80 -11.97 -29.90
N LEU A 594 14.67 -12.56 -30.30
CA LEU A 594 13.99 -13.62 -29.55
C LEU A 594 14.49 -15.03 -29.93
N ASP A 595 14.75 -15.30 -31.20
CA ASP A 595 15.30 -16.61 -31.62
C ASP A 595 16.70 -16.89 -31.06
N ALA A 596 17.50 -15.85 -30.80
CA ALA A 596 18.83 -15.97 -30.19
C ALA A 596 18.80 -16.53 -28.76
N VAL A 597 17.71 -16.30 -28.00
CA VAL A 597 17.52 -16.87 -26.66
C VAL A 597 17.08 -18.34 -26.74
N ARG A 598 16.35 -18.69 -27.80
CA ARG A 598 15.76 -20.03 -27.99
C ARG A 598 16.78 -21.12 -28.33
N GLN A 599 17.94 -20.76 -28.90
CA GLN A 599 18.98 -21.70 -29.32
C GLN A 599 20.00 -22.07 -28.22
N VAL A 600 19.91 -21.51 -27.02
CA VAL A 600 20.88 -21.74 -25.92
C VAL A 600 20.41 -22.83 -24.93
N LEU A 601 19.14 -23.24 -24.99
CA LEU A 601 18.49 -24.05 -23.94
C LEU A 601 18.30 -25.56 -24.25
N LEU A 602 18.83 -26.04 -25.38
CA LEU A 602 19.00 -27.45 -25.75
C LEU A 602 20.31 -27.52 -26.54
N PRO A 603 21.28 -28.38 -26.18
CA PRO A 603 21.04 -29.83 -26.14
C PRO A 603 21.89 -30.67 -25.14
N GLU A 604 21.27 -31.50 -24.30
CA GLU A 604 21.92 -32.74 -23.83
C GLU A 604 20.93 -33.81 -23.31
N LEU A 605 20.22 -34.49 -24.22
CA LEU A 605 19.49 -35.74 -23.93
C LEU A 605 19.04 -36.46 -25.22
N ALA A 606 19.97 -36.68 -26.15
CA ALA A 606 19.66 -37.29 -27.45
C ALA A 606 20.85 -38.01 -28.13
N ARG A 607 21.32 -39.13 -27.55
CA ARG A 607 21.87 -40.30 -28.27
C ARG A 607 22.15 -41.46 -27.32
N GLY A 608 21.87 -42.68 -27.78
CA GLY A 608 21.88 -43.90 -26.97
C GLY A 608 20.88 -44.91 -27.52
N ASP A 609 21.16 -45.43 -28.71
CA ASP A 609 20.48 -46.61 -29.27
C ASP A 609 20.73 -47.83 -28.33
N ASP A 610 19.88 -48.86 -28.25
CA ASP A 610 19.36 -49.63 -29.39
C ASP A 610 17.99 -50.32 -29.10
N SER A 611 17.60 -51.23 -30.00
CA SER A 611 16.25 -51.69 -30.32
C SER A 611 15.94 -53.12 -29.78
N PRO A 612 14.85 -53.82 -30.23
CA PRO A 612 13.44 -53.54 -29.97
C PRO A 612 12.65 -54.78 -29.45
N LEU A 613 11.38 -54.63 -29.02
CA LEU A 613 10.40 -55.75 -29.05
C LEU A 613 8.92 -55.28 -29.06
N ARG A 614 8.00 -56.22 -29.36
CA ARG A 614 6.57 -55.98 -29.68
C ARG A 614 5.63 -56.67 -28.68
N ALA A 615 4.39 -56.16 -28.60
CA ALA A 615 3.13 -56.87 -28.97
C ALA A 615 2.00 -56.95 -27.91
N ARG A 616 0.75 -56.76 -28.40
CA ARG A 616 -0.57 -57.18 -27.84
C ARG A 616 -0.97 -56.48 -26.51
N ALA A 617 -2.24 -56.13 -26.22
CA ALA A 617 -3.55 -56.80 -26.34
C ALA A 617 -3.70 -58.02 -25.41
N GLY A 618 -4.79 -58.21 -24.65
CA GLY A 618 -6.01 -57.42 -24.45
C GLY A 618 -7.10 -58.27 -23.76
N GLU A 619 -8.20 -57.66 -23.30
CA GLU A 619 -9.38 -58.30 -22.67
C GLU A 619 -9.16 -58.87 -21.23
N ARG A 620 -10.11 -58.64 -20.29
CA ARG A 620 -11.08 -59.58 -19.66
C ARG A 620 -10.47 -60.71 -18.78
N ASP A 621 -11.06 -61.22 -17.69
CA ASP A 621 -12.22 -60.92 -16.79
C ASP A 621 -12.01 -61.79 -15.50
N GLY A 622 -12.67 -61.64 -14.34
CA GLY A 622 -13.68 -60.69 -13.88
C GLY A 622 -14.54 -61.26 -12.71
N GLY A 623 -14.46 -60.68 -11.49
CA GLY A 623 -15.22 -61.11 -10.28
C GLY A 623 -14.36 -61.82 -9.19
N LEU A 624 -14.82 -62.00 -7.94
CA LEU A 624 -16.09 -61.53 -7.32
C LEU A 624 -16.06 -61.62 -5.76
N HIS A 625 -16.46 -60.53 -5.05
CA HIS A 625 -16.86 -60.41 -3.62
C HIS A 625 -15.93 -60.98 -2.49
N ALA A 626 -15.86 -60.42 -1.27
CA ALA A 626 -16.88 -59.67 -0.50
C ALA A 626 -16.28 -58.66 0.51
N GLY A 627 -17.08 -57.69 0.97
CA GLY A 627 -16.74 -56.79 2.09
C GLY A 627 -17.31 -55.37 1.95
N LEU A 628 -18.02 -54.91 2.99
CA LEU A 628 -18.69 -53.60 3.18
C LEU A 628 -17.83 -52.38 2.80
N GLU A 629 -18.34 -51.32 2.15
CA GLU A 629 -19.34 -50.30 2.57
C GLU A 629 -18.88 -49.34 3.71
N ASP A 630 -18.96 -48.04 3.41
CA ASP A 630 -18.80 -46.82 4.25
C ASP A 630 -17.53 -46.57 5.10
N ALA A 631 -16.66 -45.68 4.58
CA ALA A 631 -15.79 -44.78 5.36
C ALA A 631 -15.52 -43.47 4.58
N ARG A 632 -15.03 -42.42 5.27
CA ARG A 632 -14.81 -41.06 4.73
C ARG A 632 -13.36 -40.61 4.93
N HIS A 633 -12.94 -39.61 4.13
CA HIS A 633 -11.88 -38.62 4.44
C HIS A 633 -10.57 -39.16 5.06
N GLY A 634 -9.53 -39.32 4.25
CA GLY A 634 -8.16 -39.50 4.74
C GLY A 634 -7.23 -40.14 3.72
N GLU A 635 -5.94 -39.86 3.87
CA GLU A 635 -4.79 -40.52 3.21
C GLU A 635 -4.65 -40.32 1.67
N PRO A 636 -3.42 -40.29 1.11
CA PRO A 636 -2.16 -40.79 1.67
C PRO A 636 -1.12 -39.71 2.04
N ILE A 637 -0.83 -39.59 3.34
CA ILE A 637 0.44 -38.99 3.86
C ILE A 637 0.97 -39.90 4.99
N ALA A 638 1.03 -41.21 4.73
CA ALA A 638 1.33 -42.25 5.73
C ALA A 638 2.57 -43.12 5.39
N GLN A 639 3.38 -42.74 4.39
CA GLN A 639 4.55 -43.50 3.91
C GLN A 639 5.86 -42.70 3.84
N VAL A 640 5.97 -41.60 4.60
CA VAL A 640 7.17 -40.73 4.64
C VAL A 640 7.73 -40.55 6.08
N LEU A 641 7.04 -41.06 7.11
CA LEU A 641 7.39 -40.88 8.53
C LEU A 641 7.67 -42.20 9.27
N GLU A 642 8.42 -43.10 8.64
CA GLU A 642 8.84 -44.39 9.24
C GLU A 642 10.36 -44.47 9.50
N LEU A 643 11.07 -43.32 9.47
CA LEU A 643 12.54 -43.26 9.49
C LEU A 643 13.16 -42.10 10.32
N ALA A 644 12.41 -41.49 11.25
CA ALA A 644 12.92 -40.40 12.10
C ALA A 644 12.45 -40.51 13.57
N ASP A 645 13.44 -40.66 14.47
CA ASP A 645 13.50 -40.52 15.95
C ASP A 645 12.18 -40.52 16.79
N GLU A 646 12.19 -41.24 17.93
CA GLU A 646 11.04 -41.45 18.84
C GLU A 646 10.58 -40.19 19.62
N ARG A 647 10.99 -38.99 19.18
CA ARG A 647 10.81 -37.70 19.86
C ARG A 647 9.76 -36.79 19.23
N VAL A 648 9.10 -37.23 18.15
CA VAL A 648 8.10 -36.43 17.42
C VAL A 648 6.70 -36.81 17.89
N HIS A 649 6.08 -35.93 18.67
CA HIS A 649 4.66 -36.02 19.00
C HIS A 649 3.84 -35.12 18.09
N ALA A 650 2.81 -35.69 17.45
CA ALA A 650 1.87 -34.97 16.60
C ALA A 650 0.57 -34.70 17.35
N GLU A 651 0.16 -33.43 17.43
CA GLU A 651 -1.20 -33.05 17.83
C GLU A 651 -2.05 -32.81 16.57
N ALA A 652 -3.32 -33.21 16.63
CA ALA A 652 -4.22 -33.12 15.47
C ALA A 652 -4.76 -31.70 15.27
N GLY A 653 -4.54 -31.14 14.08
CA GLY A 653 -5.12 -29.86 13.65
C GLY A 653 -6.33 -30.05 12.72
N ASP A 654 -7.24 -29.06 12.70
CA ASP A 654 -8.46 -29.06 11.89
C ASP A 654 -8.21 -29.05 10.37
N GLU A 655 -9.30 -29.28 9.61
CA GLU A 655 -9.47 -29.72 8.19
C GLU A 655 -8.58 -29.12 7.07
N HIS A 656 -7.64 -28.21 7.34
CA HIS A 656 -6.77 -27.56 6.35
C HIS A 656 -5.38 -28.22 6.19
N GLY A 657 -5.13 -29.37 6.84
CA GLY A 657 -3.95 -30.20 6.57
C GLY A 657 -2.63 -29.66 7.12
N ILE A 658 -2.66 -28.82 8.16
CA ILE A 658 -1.46 -28.33 8.84
C ILE A 658 -1.08 -29.30 9.95
N VAL A 659 0.03 -30.03 9.77
CA VAL A 659 0.63 -30.85 10.83
C VAL A 659 1.61 -29.98 11.62
N VAL A 660 1.31 -29.73 12.89
CA VAL A 660 2.23 -29.05 13.83
C VAL A 660 3.03 -30.12 14.56
N ALA A 661 4.32 -30.25 14.23
CA ALA A 661 5.25 -31.12 14.93
C ALA A 661 5.98 -30.31 16.02
N ARG A 662 5.86 -30.76 17.28
CA ARG A 662 6.63 -30.22 18.42
C ARG A 662 7.91 -31.04 18.58
N VAL A 663 9.04 -30.37 18.80
CA VAL A 663 10.36 -31.02 18.95
C VAL A 663 11.06 -30.47 20.18
N ASP A 664 11.22 -31.31 21.20
CA ASP A 664 11.91 -30.95 22.44
C ASP A 664 13.42 -31.28 22.35
N GLY A 665 14.20 -30.31 21.83
CA GLY A 665 15.66 -30.35 21.83
C GLY A 665 16.33 -29.81 20.56
N PRO A 666 17.65 -29.55 20.59
CA PRO A 666 18.38 -29.03 19.44
C PRO A 666 18.70 -30.14 18.42
N LEU A 667 18.04 -30.12 17.26
CA LEU A 667 18.35 -31.01 16.15
C LEU A 667 19.38 -30.39 15.19
N VAL A 668 20.39 -31.17 14.80
CA VAL A 668 21.30 -30.82 13.70
C VAL A 668 20.67 -31.30 12.40
N VAL A 669 20.37 -30.38 11.49
CA VAL A 669 19.81 -30.72 10.16
C VAL A 669 20.95 -30.81 9.15
N ASP A 670 21.19 -32.02 8.65
CA ASP A 670 22.05 -32.28 7.50
C ASP A 670 21.17 -32.43 6.24
N VAL A 671 21.60 -31.87 5.10
CA VAL A 671 20.72 -31.72 3.91
C VAL A 671 21.00 -32.81 2.88
N LEU A 672 20.17 -33.86 2.87
CA LEU A 672 20.15 -34.86 1.81
C LEU A 672 19.49 -34.30 0.53
N PRO A 673 20.12 -34.42 -0.65
CA PRO A 673 19.56 -33.91 -1.90
C PRO A 673 18.56 -34.89 -2.53
N ASP A 674 17.29 -34.49 -2.67
CA ASP A 674 16.29 -35.24 -3.45
C ASP A 674 16.26 -34.80 -4.93
N ALA A 675 16.03 -35.78 -5.81
CA ALA A 675 16.10 -35.66 -7.26
C ALA A 675 14.72 -35.45 -7.93
N ARG A 676 13.83 -34.62 -7.35
CA ARG A 676 12.59 -34.23 -8.06
C ARG A 676 11.98 -32.84 -7.81
N GLY A 677 12.66 -31.93 -7.11
CA GLY A 677 12.50 -30.49 -7.34
C GLY A 677 11.13 -29.85 -7.03
N ALA A 678 10.40 -30.35 -6.03
CA ALA A 678 9.19 -29.70 -5.49
C ALA A 678 9.48 -29.14 -4.09
N ALA A 679 9.25 -27.83 -3.88
CA ALA A 679 9.49 -27.19 -2.60
C ALA A 679 8.25 -27.25 -1.70
N VAL A 680 8.34 -27.95 -0.57
CA VAL A 680 7.36 -27.92 0.51
C VAL A 680 7.88 -26.98 1.61
N TYR A 681 7.06 -26.01 2.02
CA TYR A 681 7.41 -25.11 3.12
C TYR A 681 6.96 -25.72 4.46
N VAL A 682 7.92 -26.14 5.28
CA VAL A 682 7.68 -26.51 6.69
C VAL A 682 7.93 -25.29 7.56
N VAL A 683 6.90 -24.81 8.26
CA VAL A 683 7.01 -23.68 9.18
C VAL A 683 7.27 -24.19 10.60
N LEU A 684 8.54 -24.18 11.01
CA LEU A 684 8.92 -24.45 12.40
C LEU A 684 8.67 -23.21 13.27
N VAL A 685 7.65 -23.27 14.12
CA VAL A 685 7.41 -22.26 15.16
C VAL A 685 8.19 -22.66 16.41
N VAL A 686 9.29 -21.97 16.67
CA VAL A 686 10.10 -22.16 17.90
C VAL A 686 9.60 -21.22 18.98
N ASP A 687 8.86 -21.74 19.95
CA ASP A 687 8.39 -20.98 21.11
C ASP A 687 9.49 -20.87 22.18
N ALA A 688 10.32 -19.84 22.08
CA ALA A 688 11.34 -19.49 23.07
C ALA A 688 10.73 -18.71 24.27
N GLY A 689 9.65 -19.25 24.86
CA GLY A 689 8.70 -18.48 25.67
C GLY A 689 8.57 -18.79 27.16
N ALA A 690 9.01 -19.96 27.68
CA ALA A 690 8.78 -20.30 29.10
C ALA A 690 9.73 -21.36 29.71
N ALA A 691 10.70 -20.92 30.55
CA ALA A 691 11.44 -21.81 31.47
C ALA A 691 12.19 -21.05 32.60
N ALA A 692 11.47 -20.43 33.56
CA ALA A 692 12.10 -19.71 34.68
C ALA A 692 11.27 -19.70 35.98
N ALA A 693 10.75 -20.86 36.43
CA ALA A 693 10.08 -21.00 37.73
C ALA A 693 10.43 -22.35 38.40
N GLY A 694 11.12 -22.27 39.54
CA GLY A 694 11.94 -23.36 40.08
C GLY A 694 11.24 -24.63 40.60
N ALA A 695 11.99 -25.73 40.48
CA ALA A 695 12.04 -26.84 41.42
C ALA A 695 13.48 -27.37 41.42
N GLY A 696 13.96 -27.98 42.51
CA GLY A 696 15.29 -28.60 42.53
C GLY A 696 15.34 -29.78 43.49
N VAL A 697 16.27 -30.72 43.27
CA VAL A 697 16.77 -31.73 44.23
C VAL A 697 17.91 -32.54 43.58
N GLY A 698 18.95 -32.86 44.38
CA GLY A 698 19.60 -34.19 44.38
C GLY A 698 20.63 -34.59 43.31
N HIS A 699 21.92 -34.42 43.65
CA HIS A 699 23.05 -35.36 43.52
C HIS A 699 23.40 -36.10 42.19
N ASP A 700 24.71 -36.03 41.91
CA ASP A 700 25.62 -37.09 41.43
C ASP A 700 25.29 -37.93 40.18
N VAL A 701 25.86 -37.51 39.04
CA VAL A 701 26.58 -38.42 38.13
C VAL A 701 27.85 -37.72 37.61
N GLU A 702 29.04 -38.22 37.97
CA GLU A 702 30.29 -37.88 37.28
C GLU A 702 30.47 -38.73 36.01
N GLY A 703 31.23 -38.22 35.03
CA GLY A 703 31.98 -39.08 34.11
C GLY A 703 31.45 -39.23 32.68
N LEU A 704 31.47 -38.15 31.89
CA LEU A 704 31.58 -38.26 30.42
C LEU A 704 32.25 -37.02 29.82
N GLN A 705 33.54 -37.14 29.48
CA GLN A 705 34.27 -36.10 28.73
C GLN A 705 33.84 -36.12 27.25
N PRO A 706 33.40 -35.00 26.65
CA PRO A 706 33.13 -34.94 25.22
C PRO A 706 34.43 -34.87 24.42
N CYS A 707 34.66 -35.85 23.54
CA CYS A 707 35.83 -35.85 22.66
C CYS A 707 35.71 -34.82 21.51
N GLY A 708 36.55 -33.78 21.55
CA GLY A 708 37.26 -33.30 20.37
C GLY A 708 36.47 -32.90 19.12
N ARG A 709 35.59 -31.90 19.23
CA ARG A 709 35.35 -30.95 18.13
C ARG A 709 35.54 -29.53 18.65
N HIS A 710 36.37 -28.73 17.96
CA HIS A 710 36.43 -27.30 18.23
C HIS A 710 35.10 -26.66 17.83
N VAL A 711 34.28 -26.34 18.82
CA VAL A 711 33.24 -25.32 18.66
C VAL A 711 33.98 -23.99 18.59
N THR A 712 34.01 -23.37 17.41
CA THR A 712 34.54 -22.00 17.27
C THR A 712 33.67 -21.07 18.09
N SER A 713 34.24 -20.44 19.12
CA SER A 713 33.54 -19.44 19.92
C SER A 713 33.15 -18.28 19.01
N ARG A 714 31.84 -18.06 18.85
CA ARG A 714 31.33 -16.96 18.04
C ARG A 714 31.85 -15.66 18.64
N PRO A 715 32.49 -14.76 17.88
CA PRO A 715 33.05 -13.54 18.45
C PRO A 715 31.94 -12.67 19.05
N PRO A 716 32.05 -12.23 20.33
CA PRO A 716 31.18 -11.19 20.86
C PRO A 716 31.30 -9.88 20.08
N VAL A 717 30.20 -9.14 20.06
CA VAL A 717 30.02 -7.85 19.38
C VAL A 717 29.52 -6.83 20.40
N LEU A 718 30.22 -5.70 20.53
CA LEU A 718 29.93 -4.67 21.54
C LEU A 718 29.66 -3.31 20.89
N ASP A 719 28.39 -2.89 20.97
CA ASP A 719 27.85 -1.62 20.49
C ASP A 719 27.86 -0.59 21.64
N GLY A 720 28.86 0.30 21.63
CA GLY A 720 29.14 1.26 22.70
C GLY A 720 28.47 2.62 22.47
N GLY A 721 27.27 2.82 23.03
CA GLY A 721 26.53 4.08 22.94
C GLY A 721 26.56 4.91 24.22
N THR A 722 26.55 6.24 24.09
CA THR A 722 26.63 7.19 25.23
C THR A 722 25.47 7.08 26.23
N GLY A 723 24.32 6.54 25.80
CA GLY A 723 23.17 6.24 26.67
C GLY A 723 22.96 4.75 26.97
N PHE A 724 23.34 3.86 26.05
CA PHE A 724 23.16 2.40 26.16
C PHE A 724 24.36 1.64 25.58
N LEU A 725 24.79 0.60 26.28
CA LEU A 725 25.68 -0.43 25.77
C LEU A 725 24.80 -1.61 25.30
N LYS A 726 25.12 -2.20 24.15
CA LYS A 726 24.45 -3.39 23.62
C LYS A 726 25.49 -4.44 23.29
N VAL A 727 25.25 -5.69 23.67
CA VAL A 727 26.19 -6.78 23.48
C VAL A 727 25.47 -8.07 23.09
N GLY A 728 26.17 -8.92 22.34
CA GLY A 728 25.72 -10.23 21.88
C GLY A 728 26.84 -10.88 21.06
N TYR A 729 26.49 -11.82 20.19
CA TYR A 729 27.43 -12.61 19.39
C TYR A 729 27.21 -12.45 17.88
N ALA A 730 28.24 -12.79 17.11
CA ALA A 730 28.15 -12.93 15.65
C ALA A 730 26.94 -13.79 15.20
N ALA A 731 26.35 -13.39 14.06
CA ALA A 731 25.11 -13.92 13.48
C ALA A 731 23.82 -13.75 14.32
N GLN A 732 23.83 -13.03 15.45
CA GLN A 732 22.58 -12.66 16.14
C GLN A 732 21.87 -11.48 15.45
N ASN A 733 20.55 -11.56 15.35
CA ASN A 733 19.69 -10.50 14.79
C ASN A 733 19.37 -9.36 15.77
N PHE A 734 19.64 -9.55 17.06
CA PHE A 734 19.36 -8.65 18.17
C PHE A 734 20.49 -8.78 19.21
N PRO A 735 20.81 -7.73 19.98
CA PRO A 735 21.73 -7.86 21.11
C PRO A 735 21.09 -8.74 22.18
N GLU A 736 21.88 -9.67 22.73
CA GLU A 736 21.49 -10.57 23.82
C GLU A 736 21.23 -9.77 25.12
N HIS A 737 22.00 -8.71 25.34
CA HIS A 737 21.79 -7.76 26.44
C HIS A 737 21.91 -6.31 25.95
N GLN A 738 21.03 -5.45 26.44
CA GLN A 738 21.10 -4.00 26.30
C GLN A 738 20.79 -3.37 27.67
N PHE A 739 21.67 -2.49 28.15
CA PHE A 739 21.53 -1.82 29.45
C PHE A 739 22.07 -0.38 29.40
N PRO A 740 21.65 0.52 30.32
CA PRO A 740 22.10 1.91 30.30
C PRO A 740 23.60 2.05 30.56
N SER A 741 24.26 2.99 29.89
CA SER A 741 25.70 3.25 30.03
C SER A 741 26.00 4.08 31.29
N ILE A 742 25.76 3.51 32.47
CA ILE A 742 25.89 4.17 33.78
C ILE A 742 26.61 3.31 34.82
N VAL A 743 27.29 4.00 35.76
CA VAL A 743 27.87 3.44 36.98
C VAL A 743 27.36 4.25 38.17
N GLY A 744 26.80 3.58 39.18
CA GLY A 744 26.30 4.19 40.40
C GLY A 744 27.13 3.80 41.63
N ARG A 745 27.30 4.74 42.56
CA ARG A 745 27.97 4.52 43.86
C ARG A 745 27.05 4.99 45.01
N PRO A 746 26.95 4.28 46.15
CA PRO A 746 26.03 4.66 47.24
C PRO A 746 26.28 6.07 47.80
N ILE A 747 25.21 6.85 47.99
CA ILE A 747 25.26 8.20 48.57
C ILE A 747 25.49 8.15 50.10
N LEU A 748 25.03 7.06 50.72
CA LEU A 748 25.24 6.71 52.13
C LEU A 748 26.00 5.38 52.17
N ARG A 749 26.80 5.15 53.22
CA ARG A 749 27.45 3.84 53.41
C ARG A 749 26.40 2.76 53.69
N SER A 750 26.68 1.57 53.19
CA SER A 750 26.03 0.30 53.51
C SER A 750 25.93 0.09 55.04
N GLU A 751 24.95 -0.64 55.57
CA GLU A 751 24.20 -1.77 54.99
C GLU A 751 22.68 -1.69 55.29
N GLU A 752 21.81 -1.59 54.28
CA GLU A 752 20.36 -1.85 54.45
C GLU A 752 19.82 -2.70 53.30
N ARG A 753 19.05 -3.74 53.60
CA ARG A 753 18.26 -4.50 52.62
C ARG A 753 16.90 -3.83 52.46
N PHE A 754 16.67 -3.18 51.32
CA PHE A 754 15.42 -2.45 51.11
C PHE A 754 14.39 -3.28 50.35
N SER A 755 13.21 -3.49 50.96
CA SER A 755 12.06 -4.14 50.33
C SER A 755 10.98 -3.11 50.00
N GLY A 756 10.66 -2.97 48.71
CA GLY A 756 9.56 -2.14 48.23
C GLY A 756 9.97 -0.93 47.37
N GLY A 757 10.06 -1.16 46.06
CA GLY A 757 9.92 -0.11 45.02
C GLY A 757 8.68 -0.39 44.17
N ALA A 758 8.06 0.64 43.59
CA ALA A 758 6.70 0.56 43.03
C ALA A 758 6.51 -0.42 41.85
N ASP A 759 7.59 -0.80 41.14
CA ASP A 759 7.55 -1.62 39.92
C ASP A 759 7.99 -3.08 40.11
N GLY A 760 7.81 -3.66 41.31
CA GLY A 760 7.90 -5.11 41.53
C GLY A 760 9.28 -5.76 41.36
N ALA A 761 10.36 -4.97 41.37
CA ALA A 761 11.72 -5.49 41.33
C ALA A 761 12.06 -6.34 42.56
N ALA A 762 12.89 -7.38 42.38
CA ALA A 762 13.38 -8.26 43.44
C ALA A 762 14.29 -7.53 44.44
N ASP A 763 14.66 -8.18 45.55
CA ASP A 763 15.60 -7.66 46.56
C ASP A 763 16.96 -7.29 45.93
N VAL A 764 17.14 -6.02 45.55
CA VAL A 764 18.40 -5.50 45.02
C VAL A 764 19.32 -5.16 46.19
N VAL A 765 20.36 -5.97 46.38
CA VAL A 765 21.45 -5.68 47.33
C VAL A 765 22.29 -4.53 46.79
N ILE A 766 22.43 -3.46 47.57
CA ILE A 766 23.24 -2.30 47.20
C ILE A 766 24.72 -2.67 47.30
N LYS A 767 25.40 -2.78 46.15
CA LYS A 767 26.86 -2.95 46.03
C LYS A 767 27.57 -1.58 46.15
N ASP A 768 28.85 -1.56 46.53
CA ASP A 768 29.66 -0.31 46.52
C ASP A 768 29.82 0.30 45.12
N ILE A 769 29.74 -0.54 44.08
CA ILE A 769 29.69 -0.16 42.67
C ILE A 769 28.57 -0.96 42.02
N MET A 770 27.62 -0.26 41.39
CA MET A 770 26.52 -0.87 40.64
C MET A 770 26.59 -0.38 39.19
N CYS A 771 26.29 -1.26 38.23
CA CYS A 771 26.39 -0.97 36.79
C CYS A 771 25.08 -1.25 36.08
N GLY A 772 24.87 -0.60 34.92
CA GLY A 772 23.76 -0.92 34.01
C GLY A 772 22.39 -0.93 34.68
N ASP A 773 21.69 -2.07 34.60
CA ASP A 773 20.31 -2.21 35.09
C ASP A 773 20.22 -2.16 36.62
N GLU A 774 21.25 -2.63 37.33
CA GLU A 774 21.28 -2.55 38.80
C GLU A 774 21.37 -1.10 39.27
N ALA A 775 22.21 -0.30 38.61
CA ALA A 775 22.33 1.13 38.86
C ALA A 775 21.07 1.90 38.45
N ALA A 776 20.37 1.45 37.40
CA ALA A 776 19.11 2.04 36.96
C ALA A 776 17.97 1.77 37.97
N ALA A 777 17.90 0.56 38.54
CA ALA A 777 16.92 0.20 39.55
C ALA A 777 17.13 0.97 40.87
N ALA A 778 18.36 1.00 41.39
CA ALA A 778 18.70 1.66 42.65
C ALA A 778 19.00 3.18 42.52
N ARG A 779 18.71 3.79 41.36
CA ARG A 779 19.11 5.17 40.95
C ARG A 779 18.81 6.30 41.94
N THR A 780 17.84 6.13 42.84
CA THR A 780 17.47 7.12 43.86
C THR A 780 18.42 7.19 45.05
N MET A 781 19.20 6.13 45.28
CA MET A 781 20.14 5.99 46.40
C MET A 781 21.61 6.07 45.96
N LEU A 782 21.86 6.19 44.65
CA LEU A 782 23.17 6.15 44.02
C LEU A 782 23.55 7.50 43.41
N GLN A 783 24.81 7.91 43.59
CA GLN A 783 25.44 8.94 42.78
C GLN A 783 25.78 8.34 41.42
N ILE A 784 24.98 8.67 40.40
CA ILE A 784 25.15 8.19 39.02
C ILE A 784 26.28 8.93 38.31
N SER A 785 27.11 8.17 37.60
CA SER A 785 28.19 8.61 36.72
C SER A 785 28.00 8.02 35.32
N TYR A 786 28.33 8.81 34.29
CA TYR A 786 28.37 8.37 32.90
C TYR A 786 29.84 8.25 32.47
N PRO A 787 30.31 7.09 31.95
CA PRO A 787 31.69 6.91 31.51
C PRO A 787 31.97 7.58 30.15
N MET A 788 30.92 7.78 29.34
CA MET A 788 30.98 8.35 27.99
C MET A 788 30.25 9.69 27.89
N GLU A 789 30.78 10.57 27.06
CA GLU A 789 30.22 11.88 26.72
C GLU A 789 30.36 12.12 25.21
N ASN A 790 29.25 12.42 24.53
CA ASN A 790 29.17 12.73 23.11
C ASN A 790 29.98 11.77 22.21
N GLY A 791 29.73 10.46 22.41
CA GLY A 791 30.40 9.34 21.74
C GLY A 791 31.75 8.89 22.31
N ILE A 792 32.38 9.69 23.18
CA ILE A 792 33.79 9.51 23.58
C ILE A 792 33.88 9.07 25.05
N VAL A 793 34.69 8.05 25.34
CA VAL A 793 35.02 7.64 26.72
C VAL A 793 35.81 8.76 27.41
N LYS A 794 35.32 9.21 28.57
CA LYS A 794 35.93 10.24 29.43
C LYS A 794 36.47 9.67 30.75
N LYS A 795 35.79 8.67 31.32
CA LYS A 795 36.16 8.05 32.60
C LYS A 795 36.45 6.57 32.39
N TRP A 796 37.74 6.24 32.30
CA TRP A 796 38.19 4.89 31.99
C TRP A 796 37.95 3.88 33.11
N ASP A 797 37.93 4.32 34.37
CA ASP A 797 37.64 3.45 35.51
C ASP A 797 36.15 3.03 35.51
N ASP A 798 35.25 4.00 35.36
CA ASP A 798 33.80 3.75 35.18
C ASP A 798 33.53 2.90 33.92
N MET A 799 34.28 3.10 32.82
CA MET A 799 34.11 2.29 31.61
C MET A 799 34.55 0.83 31.81
N GLN A 800 35.64 0.60 32.55
CA GLN A 800 36.08 -0.76 32.90
C GLN A 800 35.07 -1.47 33.80
N HIS A 801 34.48 -0.80 34.79
CA HIS A 801 33.40 -1.39 35.60
C HIS A 801 32.16 -1.74 34.76
N LEU A 802 31.87 -0.97 33.71
CA LEU A 802 30.78 -1.30 32.77
C LEU A 802 31.15 -2.49 31.86
N TRP A 803 32.41 -2.65 31.48
CA TRP A 803 32.91 -3.83 30.75
C TRP A 803 32.99 -5.09 31.61
N ASP A 804 33.40 -5.00 32.87
CA ASP A 804 33.36 -6.10 33.83
C ASP A 804 31.92 -6.65 33.97
N TYR A 805 30.95 -5.74 34.12
CA TYR A 805 29.51 -6.04 34.12
C TYR A 805 29.05 -6.69 32.81
N THR A 806 29.58 -6.23 31.66
CA THR A 806 29.26 -6.76 30.33
C THR A 806 29.72 -8.21 30.16
N PHE A 807 30.98 -8.50 30.49
CA PHE A 807 31.58 -9.82 30.23
C PHE A 807 31.29 -10.84 31.32
N PHE A 808 31.40 -10.46 32.61
CA PHE A 808 31.35 -11.41 33.73
C PHE A 808 29.96 -11.56 34.36
N GLU A 809 29.21 -10.46 34.58
CA GLU A 809 27.87 -10.55 35.18
C GLU A 809 26.77 -10.86 34.14
N LYS A 810 26.85 -10.24 32.96
CA LYS A 810 25.87 -10.38 31.87
C LYS A 810 26.14 -11.60 30.98
N LEU A 811 27.13 -11.52 30.08
CA LEU A 811 27.45 -12.62 29.14
C LEU A 811 27.98 -13.89 29.83
N LYS A 812 28.60 -13.75 31.00
CA LYS A 812 29.24 -14.86 31.77
C LYS A 812 30.24 -15.65 30.94
N VAL A 813 31.02 -14.95 30.12
CA VAL A 813 31.94 -15.52 29.14
C VAL A 813 33.40 -15.40 29.62
N ASP A 814 34.19 -16.46 29.42
CA ASP A 814 35.65 -16.37 29.55
C ASP A 814 36.22 -15.67 28.31
N THR A 815 36.85 -14.52 28.51
CA THR A 815 37.39 -13.67 27.44
C THR A 815 38.74 -14.13 26.91
N GLN A 816 39.45 -15.03 27.62
CA GLN A 816 40.81 -15.45 27.27
C GLN A 816 40.87 -16.10 25.88
N GLY A 817 41.72 -15.55 25.01
CA GLY A 817 41.94 -16.07 23.66
C GLY A 817 40.80 -15.87 22.66
N GLN A 818 39.65 -15.32 23.06
CA GLN A 818 38.52 -15.08 22.15
C GLN A 818 38.76 -13.89 21.20
N LYS A 819 37.95 -13.77 20.13
CA LYS A 819 37.95 -12.62 19.21
C LYS A 819 36.79 -11.68 19.56
N ILE A 820 36.97 -10.36 19.58
CA ILE A 820 35.90 -9.38 19.88
C ILE A 820 35.80 -8.26 18.83
N LEU A 821 34.58 -7.97 18.36
CA LEU A 821 34.31 -6.79 17.53
C LEU A 821 33.75 -5.65 18.39
N LEU A 822 34.42 -4.51 18.31
CA LEU A 822 34.09 -3.26 18.99
C LEU A 822 33.59 -2.23 17.98
N THR A 823 32.84 -1.24 18.46
CA THR A 823 32.33 -0.14 17.64
C THR A 823 32.80 1.21 18.15
N GLU A 824 32.99 2.17 17.25
CA GLU A 824 33.36 3.54 17.60
C GLU A 824 32.64 4.59 16.73
N PRO A 825 32.39 5.81 17.24
CA PRO A 825 31.88 6.90 16.43
C PRO A 825 32.92 7.37 15.39
N PRO A 826 32.49 8.00 14.29
CA PRO A 826 33.41 8.71 13.41
C PRO A 826 34.21 9.77 14.17
N MET A 827 35.45 10.02 13.74
CA MET A 827 36.36 10.99 14.36
C MET A 827 36.74 10.72 15.83
N ASN A 828 36.62 9.47 16.31
CA ASN A 828 37.14 9.05 17.62
C ASN A 828 38.66 9.35 17.74
N PRO A 829 39.15 9.93 18.85
CA PRO A 829 40.60 10.17 19.02
C PRO A 829 41.40 8.86 18.99
N LEU A 830 42.54 8.84 18.30
CA LEU A 830 43.40 7.63 18.23
C LEU A 830 43.75 7.09 19.62
N LYS A 831 44.10 7.96 20.58
CA LYS A 831 44.38 7.55 21.96
C LYS A 831 43.21 6.80 22.63
N ASN A 832 41.96 7.12 22.28
CA ASN A 832 40.79 6.38 22.78
C ASN A 832 40.65 5.01 22.10
N ARG A 833 41.02 4.86 20.81
CA ARG A 833 41.08 3.55 20.14
C ARG A 833 42.24 2.70 20.68
N GLU A 834 43.42 3.30 20.84
CA GLU A 834 44.62 2.69 21.45
C GLU A 834 44.31 2.13 22.84
N GLN A 835 43.80 2.98 23.75
CA GLN A 835 43.49 2.59 25.13
C GLN A 835 42.32 1.59 25.23
N MET A 836 41.41 1.58 24.26
CA MET A 836 40.36 0.56 24.17
C MET A 836 40.92 -0.80 23.76
N CYS A 837 41.87 -0.85 22.81
CA CYS A 837 42.55 -2.10 22.43
C CYS A 837 43.48 -2.60 23.55
N GLU A 838 44.24 -1.72 24.19
CA GLU A 838 45.10 -1.99 25.37
C GLU A 838 44.33 -2.72 26.47
N VAL A 839 43.18 -2.19 26.90
CA VAL A 839 42.32 -2.83 27.91
C VAL A 839 41.80 -4.21 27.46
N MET A 840 41.53 -4.41 26.17
CA MET A 840 40.99 -5.68 25.66
C MET A 840 42.05 -6.77 25.56
N PHE A 841 43.29 -6.43 25.18
CA PHE A 841 44.40 -7.39 25.14
C PHE A 841 45.01 -7.66 26.52
N ASP A 842 45.17 -6.63 27.35
CA ASP A 842 46.02 -6.70 28.55
C ASP A 842 45.22 -7.03 29.81
N ARG A 843 44.00 -6.46 29.96
CA ARG A 843 43.10 -6.74 31.09
C ARG A 843 42.15 -7.91 30.83
N TYR A 844 41.52 -7.95 29.65
CA TYR A 844 40.55 -9.01 29.32
C TYR A 844 41.15 -10.22 28.57
N GLY A 845 42.37 -10.12 28.04
CA GLY A 845 43.09 -11.27 27.46
C GLY A 845 42.52 -11.80 26.13
N PHE A 846 41.76 -10.99 25.39
CA PHE A 846 41.25 -11.37 24.07
C PHE A 846 42.41 -11.74 23.12
N GLY A 847 42.23 -12.79 22.33
CA GLY A 847 43.19 -13.25 21.32
C GLY A 847 43.18 -12.41 20.05
N GLY A 848 42.06 -11.73 19.75
CA GLY A 848 41.98 -10.79 18.64
C GLY A 848 40.90 -9.72 18.81
N VAL A 849 41.14 -8.53 18.25
CA VAL A 849 40.27 -7.36 18.33
C VAL A 849 40.04 -6.77 16.94
N TYR A 850 38.83 -6.31 16.66
CA TYR A 850 38.51 -5.46 15.51
C TYR A 850 37.68 -4.26 15.95
N VAL A 851 37.93 -3.08 15.39
CA VAL A 851 37.18 -1.85 15.71
C VAL A 851 36.54 -1.31 14.44
N ALA A 852 35.21 -1.11 14.46
CA ALA A 852 34.42 -0.71 13.31
C ALA A 852 33.69 0.62 13.52
N ILE A 853 33.64 1.45 12.47
CA ILE A 853 32.94 2.73 12.49
C ILE A 853 31.42 2.48 12.45
N GLN A 854 30.68 3.05 13.43
CA GLN A 854 29.25 2.80 13.63
C GLN A 854 28.40 3.06 12.37
N ALA A 855 28.68 4.13 11.62
CA ALA A 855 27.98 4.45 10.37
C ALA A 855 28.22 3.42 9.24
N VAL A 856 29.41 2.83 9.16
CA VAL A 856 29.71 1.80 8.15
C VAL A 856 28.90 0.54 8.43
N LEU A 857 28.79 0.15 9.70
CA LEU A 857 27.94 -0.97 10.12
C LEU A 857 26.45 -0.73 9.82
N ALA A 858 25.96 0.51 9.97
CA ALA A 858 24.58 0.86 9.64
C ALA A 858 24.25 0.59 8.15
N LEU A 859 25.15 0.96 7.22
CA LEU A 859 24.95 0.67 5.79
C LEU A 859 25.08 -0.83 5.48
N TYR A 860 26.03 -1.55 6.10
CA TYR A 860 26.14 -3.01 5.95
C TYR A 860 24.86 -3.73 6.40
N ALA A 861 24.19 -3.26 7.46
CA ALA A 861 22.91 -3.82 7.91
C ALA A 861 21.74 -3.60 6.94
N GLN A 862 21.86 -2.69 5.96
CA GLN A 862 20.93 -2.53 4.83
C GLN A 862 21.44 -3.15 3.52
N GLY A 863 22.65 -3.72 3.50
CA GLY A 863 23.29 -4.22 2.28
C GLY A 863 23.73 -3.13 1.30
N LEU A 864 23.88 -1.89 1.78
CA LEU A 864 24.31 -0.74 0.96
C LEU A 864 25.82 -0.51 1.08
N SER A 865 26.46 -0.14 -0.03
CA SER A 865 27.87 0.30 -0.06
C SER A 865 28.03 1.82 -0.17
N SER A 866 26.98 2.57 -0.51
CA SER A 866 27.04 4.03 -0.72
C SER A 866 25.78 4.71 -0.21
N GLY A 867 25.93 5.87 0.43
CA GLY A 867 24.83 6.63 1.02
C GLY A 867 25.32 7.67 2.04
N VAL A 868 24.39 8.27 2.77
CA VAL A 868 24.69 9.15 3.91
C VAL A 868 23.99 8.59 5.15
N VAL A 869 24.75 8.26 6.19
CA VAL A 869 24.17 7.88 7.47
C VAL A 869 23.95 9.13 8.31
N VAL A 870 22.72 9.28 8.82
CA VAL A 870 22.37 10.23 9.86
C VAL A 870 22.18 9.43 11.15
N ASP A 871 23.25 9.32 11.93
CA ASP A 871 23.26 8.56 13.19
C ASP A 871 23.03 9.52 14.36
N SER A 872 21.88 9.42 15.02
CA SER A 872 21.51 10.29 16.15
C SER A 872 21.35 9.47 17.43
N GLY A 873 22.36 9.54 18.28
CA GLY A 873 22.41 8.82 19.56
C GLY A 873 21.78 9.59 20.72
N ASP A 874 22.16 9.24 21.94
CA ASP A 874 21.81 10.05 23.12
C ASP A 874 22.69 11.31 23.23
N GLY A 875 24.02 11.18 23.05
CA GLY A 875 24.96 12.29 23.30
C GLY A 875 25.48 13.05 22.08
N VAL A 876 25.25 12.59 20.84
CA VAL A 876 25.78 13.22 19.62
C VAL A 876 24.99 12.78 18.39
N THR A 877 24.94 13.65 17.37
CA THR A 877 24.41 13.33 16.04
C THR A 877 25.52 13.46 15.00
N HIS A 878 25.68 12.46 14.12
CA HIS A 878 26.69 12.44 13.06
C HIS A 878 26.04 12.35 11.68
N ILE A 879 26.63 13.05 10.71
CA ILE A 879 26.28 12.94 9.29
C ILE A 879 27.51 12.41 8.55
N VAL A 880 27.42 11.16 8.12
CA VAL A 880 28.56 10.38 7.59
C VAL A 880 28.27 9.95 6.15
N PRO A 881 28.76 10.70 5.13
CA PRO A 881 28.71 10.26 3.74
C PRO A 881 29.73 9.14 3.50
N VAL A 882 29.26 8.07 2.87
CA VAL A 882 30.03 6.87 2.52
C VAL A 882 29.84 6.58 1.03
N TYR A 883 30.92 6.21 0.35
CA TYR A 883 30.90 5.89 -1.07
C TYR A 883 31.79 4.67 -1.32
N GLU A 884 31.25 3.64 -1.99
CA GLU A 884 31.92 2.35 -2.25
C GLU A 884 32.59 1.74 -0.99
N SER A 885 31.85 1.77 0.12
CA SER A 885 32.23 1.36 1.49
C SER A 885 33.34 2.18 2.15
N VAL A 886 33.80 3.27 1.53
CA VAL A 886 34.80 4.20 2.10
C VAL A 886 34.11 5.43 2.69
N VAL A 887 34.50 5.82 3.91
CA VAL A 887 33.98 7.02 4.59
C VAL A 887 34.64 8.29 4.03
N LEU A 888 33.85 9.30 3.67
CA LEU A 888 34.35 10.57 3.13
C LEU A 888 34.64 11.55 4.28
N ASN A 889 35.69 11.29 5.07
CA ASN A 889 35.94 12.00 6.34
C ASN A 889 36.14 13.52 6.26
N HIS A 890 36.53 14.06 5.10
CA HIS A 890 36.57 15.52 4.89
C HIS A 890 35.17 16.15 4.80
N LEU A 891 34.16 15.36 4.41
CA LEU A 891 32.76 15.74 4.38
C LEU A 891 32.02 15.43 5.67
N THR A 892 32.38 14.35 6.40
CA THR A 892 31.78 13.97 7.69
C THR A 892 31.57 15.17 8.62
N LYS A 893 30.36 15.28 9.19
CA LYS A 893 29.99 16.33 10.14
C LYS A 893 29.46 15.76 11.46
N ARG A 894 29.66 16.52 12.52
CA ARG A 894 29.23 16.24 13.89
C ARG A 894 28.39 17.41 14.38
N LEU A 895 27.24 17.10 14.96
CA LEU A 895 26.33 18.01 15.64
C LEU A 895 26.26 17.56 17.11
N ASP A 896 26.76 18.40 18.01
CA ASP A 896 26.70 18.20 19.46
C ASP A 896 25.31 18.59 20.02
N VAL A 897 24.26 18.09 19.37
CA VAL A 897 22.86 18.13 19.82
C VAL A 897 22.22 16.77 19.53
N ALA A 898 21.66 16.14 20.55
CA ALA A 898 21.11 14.79 20.46
C ALA A 898 20.03 14.50 21.53
N GLY A 899 19.70 13.23 21.74
CA GLY A 899 18.62 12.80 22.62
C GLY A 899 18.71 13.28 24.07
N ARG A 900 19.92 13.51 24.59
CA ARG A 900 20.21 14.03 25.93
C ARG A 900 19.80 15.49 26.07
N ASP A 901 19.98 16.26 25.00
CA ASP A 901 19.69 17.70 24.99
C ASP A 901 18.21 17.96 24.74
N VAL A 902 17.55 17.07 23.98
CA VAL A 902 16.07 16.96 23.98
C VAL A 902 15.55 16.67 25.40
N THR A 903 16.18 15.77 26.18
CA THR A 903 15.80 15.55 27.59
C THR A 903 16.00 16.84 28.41
N ARG A 904 17.12 17.56 28.25
CA ARG A 904 17.34 18.86 28.95
C ARG A 904 16.29 19.90 28.55
N ASN A 905 15.93 19.99 27.27
CA ASN A 905 14.91 20.91 26.78
C ASN A 905 13.53 20.57 27.38
N LEU A 906 13.17 19.29 27.41
CA LEU A 906 11.94 18.83 28.07
C LEU A 906 11.91 19.16 29.57
N ILE A 907 13.04 19.10 30.29
CA ILE A 907 13.12 19.58 31.68
C ILE A 907 12.90 21.11 31.75
N LYS A 908 13.55 21.91 30.87
CA LYS A 908 13.33 23.37 30.79
C LYS A 908 11.83 23.69 30.59
N LEU A 909 11.12 22.92 29.77
CA LEU A 909 9.71 23.12 29.44
C LEU A 909 8.76 22.65 30.55
N LEU A 910 8.92 21.42 31.07
CA LEU A 910 8.11 20.90 32.18
C LEU A 910 8.22 21.77 33.45
N LEU A 911 9.41 22.33 33.71
CA LEU A 911 9.62 23.28 34.81
C LEU A 911 8.82 24.57 34.63
N ARG A 912 8.71 25.11 33.40
CA ARG A 912 7.86 26.29 33.09
C ARG A 912 6.38 26.03 33.35
N ARG A 913 5.92 24.78 33.16
CA ARG A 913 4.55 24.33 33.49
C ARG A 913 4.32 24.05 34.99
N GLY A 914 5.37 24.17 35.81
CA GLY A 914 5.32 23.97 37.26
C GLY A 914 5.75 22.57 37.75
N TYR A 915 6.16 21.67 36.85
CA TYR A 915 6.66 20.35 37.24
C TYR A 915 8.16 20.42 37.57
N ALA A 916 8.47 20.59 38.86
CA ALA A 916 9.84 20.75 39.37
C ALA A 916 10.64 19.42 39.41
N LEU A 917 11.10 18.96 38.25
CA LEU A 917 11.86 17.72 38.03
C LEU A 917 13.37 17.99 37.98
N ASN A 918 13.95 18.36 39.12
CA ASN A 918 15.30 18.92 39.23
C ASN A 918 16.37 17.95 39.79
N ARG A 919 16.02 16.71 40.16
CA ARG A 919 16.95 15.72 40.73
C ARG A 919 17.61 14.88 39.63
N THR A 920 18.75 14.26 39.93
CA THR A 920 19.43 13.31 39.04
C THR A 920 18.55 12.12 38.65
N ALA A 921 17.75 11.59 39.58
CA ALA A 921 16.79 10.53 39.30
C ALA A 921 15.61 10.99 38.42
N ASP A 922 15.27 12.29 38.45
CA ASP A 922 14.17 12.86 37.65
C ASP A 922 14.57 12.95 36.17
N PHE A 923 15.84 13.22 35.86
CA PHE A 923 16.36 13.27 34.48
C PHE A 923 16.04 11.99 33.69
N GLU A 924 16.23 10.83 34.31
CA GLU A 924 15.95 9.52 33.72
C GLU A 924 14.44 9.27 33.59
N THR A 925 13.61 9.79 34.50
CA THR A 925 12.15 9.79 34.32
C THR A 925 11.71 10.70 33.18
N VAL A 926 12.34 11.87 32.99
CA VAL A 926 12.07 12.73 31.83
C VAL A 926 12.59 12.12 30.52
N ARG A 927 13.66 11.32 30.55
CA ARG A 927 14.08 10.48 29.41
C ARG A 927 12.99 9.48 29.01
N GLN A 928 12.31 8.87 29.98
CA GLN A 928 11.17 7.96 29.74
C GLN A 928 9.91 8.69 29.26
N ILE A 929 9.62 9.90 29.75
CA ILE A 929 8.54 10.75 29.22
C ILE A 929 8.81 11.07 27.74
N LYS A 930 10.03 11.52 27.43
CA LYS A 930 10.50 11.81 26.07
C LYS A 930 10.32 10.63 25.12
N GLU A 931 10.77 9.44 25.53
CA GLU A 931 10.74 8.23 24.69
C GLU A 931 9.34 7.58 24.57
N LYS A 932 8.36 7.97 25.39
CA LYS A 932 6.96 7.54 25.25
C LYS A 932 6.06 8.55 24.55
N LEU A 933 6.26 9.87 24.75
CA LEU A 933 5.28 10.90 24.37
C LEU A 933 5.76 11.92 23.32
N CYS A 934 7.07 12.11 23.13
CA CYS A 934 7.58 13.15 22.22
C CYS A 934 7.63 12.69 20.75
N TYR A 935 7.43 13.66 19.84
CA TYR A 935 7.48 13.46 18.39
C TYR A 935 8.05 14.70 17.70
N VAL A 936 8.47 14.56 16.43
CA VAL A 936 8.90 15.68 15.61
C VAL A 936 7.74 16.21 14.79
N SER A 937 7.44 17.51 14.94
CA SER A 937 6.39 18.17 14.19
C SER A 937 6.74 18.30 12.70
N TYR A 938 5.80 17.91 11.83
CA TYR A 938 5.88 18.20 10.39
C TYR A 938 5.65 19.70 10.12
N ASP A 939 4.80 20.36 10.89
CA ASP A 939 4.54 21.79 10.80
C ASP A 939 4.33 22.41 12.19
N LEU A 940 5.38 23.06 12.68
CA LEU A 940 5.46 23.56 14.06
C LEU A 940 4.42 24.64 14.36
N GLU A 941 3.98 25.39 13.36
CA GLU A 941 2.96 26.44 13.51
C GLU A 941 1.56 25.83 13.70
N LEU A 942 1.26 24.73 13.00
CA LEU A 942 0.04 23.96 13.15
C LEU A 942 -0.06 23.32 14.54
N ASP A 943 0.98 22.59 14.96
CA ASP A 943 0.97 21.89 16.26
C ASP A 943 0.88 22.87 17.45
N LYS A 944 1.47 24.07 17.34
CA LYS A 944 1.30 25.13 18.34
C LYS A 944 -0.14 25.59 18.46
N ARG A 945 -0.77 25.99 17.34
CA ARG A 945 -2.18 26.41 17.31
C ARG A 945 -3.08 25.32 17.88
N LEU A 946 -2.87 24.06 17.48
CA LEU A 946 -3.61 22.91 18.02
C LEU A 946 -3.42 22.71 19.53
N SER A 947 -2.22 22.96 20.07
CA SER A 947 -1.95 22.86 21.52
C SER A 947 -2.42 24.06 22.34
N GLU A 948 -2.67 25.22 21.72
CA GLU A 948 -3.20 26.41 22.38
C GLU A 948 -4.74 26.43 22.36
N ASP A 949 -5.34 26.06 21.23
CA ASP A 949 -6.80 26.03 21.05
C ASP A 949 -7.48 24.76 21.57
N THR A 950 -6.76 23.63 21.66
CA THR A 950 -7.37 22.31 21.93
C THR A 950 -6.56 21.48 22.91
N THR A 951 -7.22 20.51 23.53
CA THR A 951 -6.55 19.53 24.42
C THR A 951 -6.15 18.24 23.71
N THR A 952 -6.25 18.17 22.38
CA THR A 952 -6.05 16.91 21.61
C THR A 952 -4.61 16.38 21.67
N LEU A 953 -3.64 17.29 21.83
CA LEU A 953 -2.22 16.96 21.95
C LEU A 953 -1.77 16.70 23.41
N VAL A 954 -2.67 16.80 24.39
CA VAL A 954 -2.34 16.64 25.82
C VAL A 954 -2.51 15.19 26.27
N GLU A 955 -1.39 14.56 26.64
CA GLU A 955 -1.32 13.21 27.20
C GLU A 955 -1.05 13.25 28.70
N ASP A 956 -1.55 12.25 29.41
CA ASP A 956 -1.38 12.09 30.85
C ASP A 956 -0.31 11.01 31.15
N TYR A 957 0.65 11.31 32.02
CA TYR A 957 1.78 10.44 32.38
C TYR A 957 1.86 10.24 33.90
N THR A 958 1.88 8.98 34.35
CA THR A 958 2.06 8.65 35.78
C THR A 958 3.54 8.62 36.16
N LEU A 959 3.95 9.50 37.07
CA LEU A 959 5.28 9.52 37.68
C LEU A 959 5.48 8.31 38.63
N PRO A 960 6.74 7.92 38.94
CA PRO A 960 7.03 6.80 39.85
C PRO A 960 6.55 6.98 41.31
N ASP A 961 6.07 8.16 41.69
CA ASP A 961 5.44 8.42 42.99
C ASP A 961 3.89 8.41 42.93
N GLY A 962 3.33 7.92 41.82
CA GLY A 962 1.89 7.78 41.57
C GLY A 962 1.19 9.06 41.10
N ARG A 963 1.89 10.21 40.98
CA ARG A 963 1.28 11.46 40.49
C ARG A 963 1.13 11.44 38.97
N VAL A 964 -0.06 11.78 38.48
CA VAL A 964 -0.29 12.02 37.05
C VAL A 964 0.08 13.46 36.71
N ILE A 965 0.93 13.64 35.70
CA ILE A 965 1.25 14.94 35.08
C ILE A 965 0.69 14.98 33.66
N ARG A 966 0.42 16.18 33.14
CA ARG A 966 -0.19 16.40 31.82
C ARG A 966 0.80 17.10 30.90
N VAL A 967 1.13 16.48 29.76
CA VAL A 967 2.17 16.93 28.81
C VAL A 967 1.49 17.25 27.47
N GLY A 968 1.63 18.48 26.98
CA GLY A 968 1.03 19.00 25.76
C GLY A 968 2.10 19.43 24.75
N SER A 969 2.25 20.74 24.51
CA SER A 969 3.21 21.29 23.55
C SER A 969 4.65 20.80 23.75
N GLU A 970 5.04 20.45 24.97
CA GLU A 970 6.39 19.96 25.29
C GLU A 970 6.73 18.65 24.55
N ARG A 971 5.71 17.91 24.07
CA ARG A 971 5.86 16.71 23.24
C ARG A 971 6.58 17.01 21.91
N PHE A 972 6.28 18.14 21.27
CA PHE A 972 6.87 18.52 19.99
C PHE A 972 7.85 19.70 20.09
N GLU A 973 7.72 20.56 21.10
CA GLU A 973 8.69 21.62 21.37
C GLU A 973 10.04 21.09 21.89
N ALA A 974 10.05 19.96 22.61
CA ALA A 974 11.31 19.41 23.10
C ALA A 974 12.22 18.90 21.96
N PRO A 975 11.74 18.10 20.98
CA PRO A 975 12.59 17.61 19.86
C PRO A 975 12.95 18.66 18.82
N GLU A 976 12.24 19.80 18.74
CA GLU A 976 12.52 20.85 17.75
C GLU A 976 13.95 21.41 17.86
N CYS A 977 14.65 21.24 18.99
CA CYS A 977 16.06 21.62 19.11
C CYS A 977 17.01 20.86 18.16
N LEU A 978 16.59 19.73 17.57
CA LEU A 978 17.32 19.05 16.49
C LEU A 978 17.31 19.86 15.18
N PHE A 979 16.27 20.65 14.95
CA PHE A 979 16.09 21.53 13.79
C PHE A 979 16.41 23.00 14.13
N GLN A 980 16.35 23.36 15.41
CA GLN A 980 16.66 24.67 15.95
C GLN A 980 17.65 24.59 17.14
N PRO A 981 18.94 24.31 16.90
CA PRO A 981 19.94 24.10 17.96
C PRO A 981 20.08 25.25 18.97
N HIS A 982 19.70 26.48 18.59
CA HIS A 982 19.73 27.63 19.48
C HIS A 982 18.81 27.49 20.71
N LEU A 983 17.79 26.62 20.68
CA LEU A 983 16.93 26.30 21.83
C LEU A 983 17.69 25.59 22.98
N VAL A 984 18.79 24.91 22.64
CA VAL A 984 19.73 24.27 23.58
C VAL A 984 21.08 24.97 23.57
N ASP A 985 21.07 26.28 23.33
CA ASP A 985 22.22 27.17 23.50
C ASP A 985 23.39 26.84 22.53
N SER A 986 23.08 26.27 21.35
CA SER A 986 24.03 25.89 20.29
C SER A 986 23.86 26.72 19.00
N GLU A 987 24.95 27.27 18.47
CA GLU A 987 24.96 28.09 17.23
C GLU A 987 24.98 27.25 15.94
N SER A 988 24.80 25.93 16.02
CA SER A 988 24.83 25.03 14.86
C SER A 988 23.58 25.19 13.97
N PRO A 989 23.66 24.95 12.65
CA PRO A 989 22.48 24.84 11.81
C PRO A 989 21.68 23.58 12.13
N GLY A 990 20.36 23.61 11.88
CA GLY A 990 19.45 22.48 12.07
C GLY A 990 19.77 21.28 11.18
N LEU A 991 19.30 20.09 11.61
CA LEU A 991 19.61 18.80 10.99
C LEU A 991 19.41 18.76 9.46
N GLY A 992 18.30 19.31 8.94
CA GLY A 992 18.01 19.34 7.51
C GLY A 992 18.97 20.21 6.70
N GLU A 993 19.32 21.39 7.22
CA GLU A 993 20.35 22.24 6.60
C GLU A 993 21.74 21.60 6.69
N PHE A 994 22.10 21.01 7.84
CA PHE A 994 23.41 20.40 8.04
C PHE A 994 23.62 19.22 7.08
N LEU A 995 22.59 18.41 6.87
CA LEU A 995 22.56 17.33 5.87
C LEU A 995 22.65 17.86 4.43
N PHE A 996 21.83 18.86 4.08
CA PHE A 996 21.84 19.47 2.75
C PHE A 996 23.21 20.05 2.39
N ASN A 997 23.81 20.83 3.31
CA ASN A 997 25.12 21.44 3.13
C ASN A 997 26.24 20.38 3.05
N THR A 998 26.13 19.27 3.79
CA THR A 998 27.08 18.15 3.72
C THR A 998 27.06 17.47 2.34
N ILE A 999 25.88 17.17 1.79
CA ILE A 999 25.76 16.54 0.47
C ILE A 999 26.18 17.54 -0.64
N GLN A 1000 25.87 18.83 -0.49
CA GLN A 1000 26.23 19.86 -1.47
C GLN A 1000 27.72 20.27 -1.42
N ALA A 1001 28.47 19.84 -0.41
CA ALA A 1001 29.93 19.95 -0.37
C ALA A 1001 30.66 18.81 -1.10
N ALA A 1002 29.98 17.70 -1.41
CA ALA A 1002 30.55 16.56 -2.13
C ALA A 1002 30.78 16.86 -3.63
N ASP A 1003 31.55 16.03 -4.33
CA ASP A 1003 31.72 16.14 -5.78
C ASP A 1003 30.40 15.92 -6.53
N VAL A 1004 30.21 16.67 -7.62
CA VAL A 1004 28.92 16.81 -8.32
C VAL A 1004 28.33 15.45 -8.74
N ASP A 1005 29.18 14.54 -9.19
CA ASP A 1005 28.78 13.23 -9.71
C ASP A 1005 28.21 12.31 -8.61
N ILE A 1006 28.73 12.38 -7.38
CA ILE A 1006 28.28 11.53 -6.26
C ILE A 1006 27.06 12.08 -5.51
N ARG A 1007 26.76 13.38 -5.58
CA ARG A 1007 25.58 13.98 -4.89
C ARG A 1007 24.27 13.28 -5.24
N ALA A 1008 24.11 12.91 -6.51
CA ALA A 1008 22.93 12.23 -7.02
C ALA A 1008 22.86 10.75 -6.60
N SER A 1009 23.89 10.20 -5.96
CA SER A 1009 23.85 8.93 -5.23
C SER A 1009 23.49 9.19 -3.76
N LEU A 1010 24.20 10.12 -3.11
CA LEU A 1010 24.01 10.46 -1.70
C LEU A 1010 22.57 10.89 -1.35
N PHE A 1011 21.89 11.68 -2.19
CA PHE A 1011 20.49 12.04 -1.97
C PHE A 1011 19.50 10.87 -2.10
N LYS A 1012 19.86 9.75 -2.76
CA LYS A 1012 19.00 8.58 -2.98
C LYS A 1012 19.13 7.49 -1.89
N ALA A 1013 20.01 7.67 -0.91
CA ALA A 1013 20.31 6.68 0.12
C ALA A 1013 20.72 7.39 1.43
N ILE A 1014 19.76 8.07 2.06
CA ILE A 1014 19.95 8.73 3.36
C ILE A 1014 19.42 7.78 4.44
N VAL A 1015 20.30 7.07 5.15
CA VAL A 1015 19.93 6.04 6.13
C VAL A 1015 19.92 6.62 7.55
N LEU A 1016 18.81 6.46 8.27
CA LEU A 1016 18.67 6.93 9.65
C LEU A 1016 19.09 5.84 10.65
N SER A 1017 19.93 6.22 11.61
CA SER A 1017 20.47 5.33 12.65
C SER A 1017 20.39 5.97 14.05
N GLY A 1018 20.50 5.13 15.09
CA GLY A 1018 20.57 5.58 16.48
C GLY A 1018 19.21 5.82 17.13
N GLY A 1019 19.18 5.87 18.46
CA GLY A 1019 17.96 5.92 19.25
C GLY A 1019 17.12 7.18 19.04
N SER A 1020 17.73 8.34 18.79
CA SER A 1020 17.02 9.61 18.58
C SER A 1020 16.44 9.73 17.16
N SER A 1021 16.82 8.84 16.22
CA SER A 1021 16.13 8.73 14.94
C SER A 1021 14.74 8.08 15.04
N MET A 1022 14.37 7.54 16.21
CA MET A 1022 13.09 6.84 16.43
C MET A 1022 11.89 7.76 16.63
N TYR A 1023 12.05 9.10 16.71
CA TYR A 1023 10.91 10.01 16.87
C TYR A 1023 9.93 9.89 15.70
N PRO A 1024 8.61 9.75 15.94
CA PRO A 1024 7.59 9.89 14.91
C PRO A 1024 7.71 11.24 14.18
N GLY A 1025 7.45 11.26 12.88
CA GLY A 1025 7.52 12.47 12.05
C GLY A 1025 8.92 12.93 11.62
N LEU A 1026 9.99 12.43 12.24
CA LEU A 1026 11.37 12.87 11.94
C LEU A 1026 11.79 12.65 10.47
N PRO A 1027 11.52 11.51 9.81
CA PRO A 1027 11.86 11.32 8.39
C PRO A 1027 11.12 12.32 7.49
N SER A 1028 9.81 12.49 7.72
CA SER A 1028 8.93 13.34 6.91
C SER A 1028 9.28 14.83 7.04
N ARG A 1029 9.63 15.29 8.25
CA ARG A 1029 10.13 16.65 8.50
C ARG A 1029 11.48 16.88 7.83
N LEU A 1030 12.39 15.91 7.91
CA LEU A 1030 13.71 15.98 7.28
C LEU A 1030 13.58 16.05 5.73
N GLU A 1031 12.66 15.28 5.13
CA GLU A 1031 12.40 15.32 3.69
C GLU A 1031 11.79 16.67 3.24
N LYS A 1032 10.88 17.24 4.04
CA LYS A 1032 10.27 18.57 3.82
C LYS A 1032 11.36 19.64 3.71
N GLU A 1033 12.29 19.69 4.67
CA GLU A 1033 13.38 20.67 4.69
C GLU A 1033 14.37 20.46 3.53
N LEU A 1034 14.74 19.21 3.19
CA LEU A 1034 15.61 18.94 2.04
C LEU A 1034 15.00 19.40 0.71
N LYS A 1035 13.69 19.17 0.50
CA LYS A 1035 12.95 19.65 -0.69
C LYS A 1035 12.90 21.18 -0.75
N GLN A 1036 12.63 21.85 0.38
CA GLN A 1036 12.57 23.31 0.49
C GLN A 1036 13.94 23.98 0.26
N LEU A 1037 15.02 23.41 0.83
CA LEU A 1037 16.39 23.87 0.62
C LEU A 1037 16.83 23.65 -0.83
N TRP A 1038 16.44 22.55 -1.47
CA TRP A 1038 16.72 22.33 -2.90
C TRP A 1038 15.99 23.34 -3.79
N LEU A 1039 14.70 23.58 -3.56
CA LEU A 1039 13.91 24.57 -4.30
C LEU A 1039 14.52 25.99 -4.20
N THR A 1040 14.86 26.43 -2.99
CA THR A 1040 15.39 27.77 -2.75
C THR A 1040 16.85 27.93 -3.20
N ARG A 1041 17.75 27.03 -2.78
CA ARG A 1041 19.21 27.18 -3.00
C ARG A 1041 19.69 26.62 -4.34
N ALA A 1042 19.13 25.52 -4.82
CA ALA A 1042 19.58 24.88 -6.07
C ALA A 1042 18.74 25.27 -7.29
N LEU A 1043 17.41 25.41 -7.14
CA LEU A 1043 16.49 25.77 -8.23
C LEU A 1043 16.13 27.26 -8.28
N ARG A 1044 16.59 28.08 -7.33
CA ARG A 1044 16.32 29.54 -7.24
C ARG A 1044 14.82 29.89 -7.27
N GLY A 1045 13.97 29.01 -6.72
CA GLY A 1045 12.52 29.20 -6.66
C GLY A 1045 11.73 28.71 -7.89
N ASP A 1046 12.36 27.98 -8.82
CA ASP A 1046 11.67 27.31 -9.95
C ASP A 1046 11.04 25.97 -9.49
N PRO A 1047 9.70 25.86 -9.38
CA PRO A 1047 9.05 24.64 -8.90
C PRO A 1047 8.91 23.57 -9.99
N GLU A 1048 8.88 23.93 -11.28
CA GLU A 1048 8.68 22.96 -12.39
C GLU A 1048 9.84 21.95 -12.45
N ARG A 1049 11.02 22.35 -11.98
CA ARG A 1049 12.21 21.52 -11.92
C ARG A 1049 12.32 20.66 -10.67
N LEU A 1050 11.47 20.87 -9.65
CA LEU A 1050 11.54 20.13 -8.38
C LEU A 1050 11.24 18.64 -8.59
N GLY A 1051 10.31 18.29 -9.48
CA GLY A 1051 9.99 16.89 -9.84
C GLY A 1051 11.11 16.08 -10.49
N LYS A 1052 12.29 16.68 -10.75
CA LYS A 1052 13.51 15.98 -11.18
C LYS A 1052 14.45 15.64 -10.03
N PHE A 1053 14.26 16.24 -8.86
CA PHE A 1053 15.02 15.94 -7.65
C PHE A 1053 14.45 14.68 -6.99
N LYS A 1054 15.27 13.63 -6.89
CA LYS A 1054 14.94 12.41 -6.15
C LYS A 1054 15.73 12.37 -4.85
N VAL A 1055 15.02 12.57 -3.74
CA VAL A 1055 15.50 12.28 -2.38
C VAL A 1055 14.86 10.98 -1.91
N ARG A 1056 15.60 10.18 -1.13
CA ARG A 1056 15.07 9.01 -0.41
C ARG A 1056 15.71 8.98 0.98
N ILE A 1057 14.87 8.94 2.00
CA ILE A 1057 15.25 8.70 3.37
C ILE A 1057 14.81 7.28 3.71
N GLU A 1058 15.68 6.52 4.37
CA GLU A 1058 15.46 5.13 4.77
C GLU A 1058 15.52 5.06 6.30
N ASP A 1059 14.41 4.72 6.94
CA ASP A 1059 14.30 4.65 8.40
C ASP A 1059 13.88 3.25 8.91
N PRO A 1060 14.69 2.19 8.71
CA PRO A 1060 14.32 0.82 9.07
C PRO A 1060 13.75 0.69 10.49
N PRO A 1061 12.71 -0.13 10.75
CA PRO A 1061 12.06 -0.22 12.06
C PRO A 1061 12.99 -0.74 13.17
N ARG A 1062 14.10 -1.38 12.79
CA ARG A 1062 15.17 -1.83 13.70
C ARG A 1062 16.31 -0.81 13.87
N ARG A 1063 16.17 0.45 13.44
CA ARG A 1063 17.26 1.46 13.39
C ARG A 1063 17.97 1.73 14.72
N ARG A 1064 17.29 1.58 15.86
CA ARG A 1064 17.91 1.59 17.21
C ARG A 1064 18.97 0.51 17.45
N HIS A 1065 18.97 -0.57 16.66
CA HIS A 1065 19.82 -1.76 16.77
C HIS A 1065 20.68 -1.99 15.52
N MET A 1066 20.64 -1.09 14.54
CA MET A 1066 21.26 -1.28 13.22
C MET A 1066 22.79 -1.43 13.27
N VAL A 1067 23.45 -0.64 14.12
CA VAL A 1067 24.90 -0.70 14.37
C VAL A 1067 25.32 -2.08 14.87
N PHE A 1068 24.68 -2.59 15.94
CA PHE A 1068 24.89 -3.94 16.44
C PHE A 1068 24.65 -5.01 15.35
N LEU A 1069 23.55 -4.90 14.59
CA LEU A 1069 23.21 -5.87 13.53
C LEU A 1069 24.29 -5.93 12.43
N GLY A 1070 24.78 -4.77 11.98
CA GLY A 1070 25.90 -4.70 11.05
C GLY A 1070 27.19 -5.29 11.64
N GLY A 1071 27.45 -5.05 12.92
CA GLY A 1071 28.56 -5.66 13.66
C GLY A 1071 28.45 -7.19 13.75
N ALA A 1072 27.26 -7.72 14.03
CA ALA A 1072 27.00 -9.17 14.10
C ALA A 1072 27.11 -9.87 12.74
N VAL A 1073 26.77 -9.19 11.65
CA VAL A 1073 27.02 -9.67 10.27
C VAL A 1073 28.52 -9.63 9.94
N LEU A 1074 29.19 -8.50 10.19
CA LEU A 1074 30.63 -8.35 9.89
C LEU A 1074 31.50 -9.31 10.70
N ALA A 1075 31.25 -9.44 12.00
CA ALA A 1075 31.96 -10.38 12.87
C ALA A 1075 31.77 -11.85 12.44
N ASN A 1076 30.61 -12.20 11.88
CA ASN A 1076 30.37 -13.54 11.32
C ASN A 1076 31.15 -13.77 10.02
N ILE A 1077 31.19 -12.78 9.13
CA ILE A 1077 32.00 -12.84 7.88
C ILE A 1077 33.50 -12.93 8.20
N MET A 1078 33.95 -12.30 9.28
CA MET A 1078 35.35 -12.24 9.70
C MET A 1078 35.81 -13.41 10.58
N ALA A 1079 34.91 -14.21 11.16
CA ALA A 1079 35.22 -15.15 12.25
C ALA A 1079 36.44 -16.05 11.96
N ASP A 1080 36.46 -16.67 10.77
CA ASP A 1080 37.51 -17.62 10.35
C ASP A 1080 38.70 -16.93 9.64
N ASN A 1081 38.59 -15.64 9.28
CA ASN A 1081 39.63 -14.92 8.55
C ASN A 1081 40.54 -14.12 9.51
N GLU A 1082 41.60 -14.76 10.00
CA GLU A 1082 42.55 -14.17 10.96
C GLU A 1082 43.23 -12.90 10.44
N SER A 1083 43.44 -12.75 9.13
CA SER A 1083 44.08 -11.58 8.54
C SER A 1083 43.31 -10.26 8.76
N MET A 1084 42.01 -10.33 9.04
CA MET A 1084 41.14 -9.17 9.27
C MET A 1084 41.16 -8.67 10.72
N TRP A 1085 41.68 -9.44 11.68
CA TRP A 1085 41.73 -9.06 13.09
C TRP A 1085 43.10 -8.49 13.44
N VAL A 1086 43.18 -7.60 14.42
CA VAL A 1086 44.42 -7.38 15.16
C VAL A 1086 44.56 -8.53 16.14
N THR A 1087 45.61 -9.34 16.03
CA THR A 1087 45.87 -10.44 16.97
C THR A 1087 46.70 -9.96 18.17
N LYS A 1088 46.61 -10.68 19.30
CA LYS A 1088 47.40 -10.36 20.50
C LYS A 1088 48.91 -10.41 20.24
N ALA A 1089 49.39 -11.33 19.38
CA ALA A 1089 50.79 -11.42 19.01
C ALA A 1089 51.28 -10.18 18.23
N GLU A 1090 50.50 -9.67 17.27
CA GLU A 1090 50.84 -8.43 16.56
C GLU A 1090 50.79 -7.20 17.48
N TRP A 1091 49.88 -7.19 18.47
CA TRP A 1091 49.83 -6.15 19.52
C TRP A 1091 51.07 -6.17 20.43
N GLU A 1092 51.49 -7.36 20.89
CA GLU A 1092 52.69 -7.53 21.72
C GLU A 1092 54.00 -7.17 20.97
N GLU A 1093 54.06 -7.38 19.65
CA GLU A 1093 55.22 -7.01 18.82
C GLU A 1093 55.25 -5.51 18.46
N GLN A 1094 54.11 -4.94 18.05
CA GLN A 1094 54.06 -3.64 17.35
C GLN A 1094 53.34 -2.53 18.15
N GLY A 1095 52.63 -2.90 19.22
CA GLY A 1095 51.81 -1.99 20.03
C GLY A 1095 50.78 -1.24 19.19
N ALA A 1096 50.53 0.02 19.57
CA ALA A 1096 49.57 0.92 18.91
C ALA A 1096 49.71 1.03 17.36
N ARG A 1097 50.89 0.76 16.78
CA ARG A 1097 51.12 0.84 15.33
C ARG A 1097 50.29 -0.18 14.54
N VAL A 1098 49.98 -1.34 15.13
CA VAL A 1098 49.17 -2.37 14.47
C VAL A 1098 47.77 -1.85 14.09
N LEU A 1099 47.28 -0.79 14.74
CA LEU A 1099 45.96 -0.22 14.47
C LEU A 1099 45.88 0.47 13.10
N GLU A 1100 47.00 0.70 12.41
CA GLU A 1100 47.03 1.10 10.98
C GLU A 1100 46.42 0.01 10.07
N LYS A 1101 46.47 -1.27 10.48
CA LYS A 1101 45.82 -2.42 9.83
C LYS A 1101 44.30 -2.29 9.74
N LEU A 1102 43.68 -1.51 10.63
CA LEU A 1102 42.23 -1.24 10.64
C LEU A 1102 41.81 -0.14 9.64
N GLY A 1103 42.76 0.39 8.87
CA GLY A 1103 42.51 1.35 7.78
C GLY A 1103 42.81 2.81 8.15
N PRO A 1104 43.01 3.68 7.13
CA PRO A 1104 43.17 5.11 7.32
C PRO A 1104 41.89 5.75 7.88
N ARG A 1105 42.05 6.87 8.59
CA ARG A 1105 40.97 7.58 9.30
C ARG A 1105 39.77 7.93 8.43
#